data_AF-A0A538RB18-F1
#
_entry.id   AF-A0A538RB18-F1
#
_cell.length_a   1.000
_cell.length_b   1.000
_cell.length_c   1.000
_cell.angle_alpha   90.00
_cell.angle_beta   90.00
_cell.angle_gamma   90.00
#
_symmetry.space_group_name_H-M   'P 1'
#
loop_
_entity.id
_entity.type
_entity.pdbx_description
1 polymer ?
#
loop_
_entity_poly.entity_id
_entity_poly.type
_entity_poly.pdbx_seq_one_letter_code
_entity_poly.pdbx_strand_id
1 'polypeptide(L)'
;MGTSHADWVPPERFDEYQLLRVLGRGSMGQVWLAHDTVLDRPVAVKFISEPTLDADRQRFLTEARAVARVQHPNVMAIYRVGEIGPRPYLISEYVRGDSLDHIARPIAWPRLLDVALGLARGLAAAHRRGVLHRDLKPANAILSETGEIKLLDFGLAKLVRHAAADDSIPPPRTSQPIALPIGAAPDPAVFVEMPTVKLATVDGAAAAGAAADNAAPPPLASTVAAMGTPAYTPPEAWRGEAATPRSDVYSLGALLYELATGAPPHRGDSQEAVRSSALDTDALPLATAAPRIDPRFAAIVDRCLRRDPAARFASGDEVRASLEALATGDPAAATPTSVAPPPDRARPRRWRTASIGVLGALAALALVGHRLWGGDHAPRSAAAAALERCPDDMVAVPTGTFTMGSPDGTGDADEHPPHAVTLSAYCIDRTEVTVAAYAACAATGACSPPPLTVHWSAYSPPDVPRYSRWCNRGDRPDHPINCIDWDQAAAYCAWRGRRLPSEAEWEYAARGSDGRAYPWGNQPPSARRLDLCGTECAALVRRDLQEDWKPIYEADDGWETTAPVGSYADSASPFGALDMAGNVWEWVADWYGPYPAAPETDPQGPAAGTSHISRGAGWASRGAQKARAADRNWLDPRARDCDLGFRCARSH
;
A
#
# COMPACT_ATOMS: atom_id res chain seq x y z
N MET A 1 -0.53 22.56 -34.73
CA MET A 1 -1.70 21.97 -35.43
C MET A 1 -1.70 20.48 -35.12
N GLY A 2 -2.44 20.06 -34.09
CA GLY A 2 -2.55 18.65 -33.72
C GLY A 2 -3.56 17.95 -34.61
N THR A 3 -3.16 16.90 -35.31
CA THR A 3 -4.08 16.02 -36.05
C THR A 3 -5.04 15.34 -35.07
N SER A 4 -6.34 15.44 -35.34
CA SER A 4 -7.41 14.78 -34.59
C SER A 4 -7.14 13.28 -34.42
N HIS A 5 -7.51 12.72 -33.27
CA HIS A 5 -7.34 11.30 -32.91
C HIS A 5 -7.90 10.32 -33.96
N ALA A 6 -8.83 10.77 -34.81
CA ALA A 6 -9.46 9.96 -35.85
C ALA A 6 -8.60 9.80 -37.13
N ASP A 7 -7.59 10.65 -37.34
CA ASP A 7 -6.93 10.80 -38.65
C ASP A 7 -5.55 10.11 -38.72
N TRP A 8 -5.02 9.65 -37.59
CA TRP A 8 -3.78 8.85 -37.60
C TRP A 8 -4.10 7.40 -37.98
N VAL A 9 -3.48 6.93 -39.07
CA VAL A 9 -3.61 5.57 -39.57
C VAL A 9 -2.36 4.78 -39.18
N PRO A 10 -2.48 3.71 -38.38
CA PRO A 10 -1.34 2.86 -38.06
C PRO A 10 -0.86 2.12 -39.32
N PRO A 11 0.44 1.79 -39.41
CA PRO A 11 0.95 0.97 -40.51
C PRO A 11 0.29 -0.42 -40.51
N GLU A 12 0.04 -0.99 -41.69
CA GLU A 12 -0.54 -2.34 -41.82
C GLU A 12 0.34 -3.43 -41.16
N ARG A 13 1.65 -3.21 -41.11
CA ARG A 13 2.63 -4.05 -40.41
C ARG A 13 3.64 -3.19 -39.66
N PHE A 14 4.02 -3.62 -38.46
CA PHE A 14 5.11 -3.05 -37.67
C PHE A 14 5.69 -4.14 -36.77
N ASP A 15 7.00 -4.11 -36.54
CA ASP A 15 7.72 -5.19 -35.86
C ASP A 15 7.30 -6.58 -36.42
N GLU A 16 6.95 -7.54 -35.56
CA GLU A 16 6.41 -8.85 -35.93
C GLU A 16 4.87 -8.89 -36.15
N TYR A 17 4.16 -7.75 -36.07
CA TYR A 17 2.70 -7.71 -36.04
C TYR A 17 2.09 -7.23 -37.36
N GLN A 18 1.08 -7.96 -37.85
CA GLN A 18 0.24 -7.57 -38.97
C GLN A 18 -1.16 -7.18 -38.49
N LEU A 19 -1.58 -5.94 -38.71
CA LEU A 19 -2.93 -5.49 -38.39
C LEU A 19 -3.96 -6.13 -39.34
N LEU A 20 -5.07 -6.61 -38.80
CA LEU A 20 -6.12 -7.29 -39.55
C LEU A 20 -7.39 -6.44 -39.65
N ARG A 21 -7.98 -6.07 -38.51
CA ARG A 21 -9.20 -5.25 -38.46
C ARG A 21 -9.30 -4.47 -37.16
N VAL A 22 -10.03 -3.36 -37.18
CA VAL A 22 -10.35 -2.59 -35.98
C VAL A 22 -11.30 -3.40 -35.07
N LEU A 23 -11.00 -3.46 -33.78
CA LEU A 23 -11.87 -3.99 -32.73
C LEU A 23 -12.70 -2.87 -32.06
N GLY A 24 -12.11 -1.69 -31.91
CA GLY A 24 -12.80 -0.53 -31.35
C GLY A 24 -12.03 0.78 -31.53
N ARG A 25 -12.77 1.89 -31.54
CA ARG A 25 -12.21 3.25 -31.51
C ARG A 25 -12.82 4.00 -30.34
N GLY A 26 -12.00 4.63 -29.51
CA GLY A 26 -12.45 5.41 -28.36
C GLY A 26 -11.70 6.73 -28.24
N SER A 27 -12.08 7.53 -27.27
CA SER A 27 -11.43 8.81 -26.92
C SER A 27 -9.95 8.68 -26.56
N MET A 28 -9.50 7.46 -26.27
CA MET A 28 -8.18 7.12 -25.75
C MET A 28 -7.26 6.43 -26.78
N GLY A 29 -7.77 6.09 -27.98
CA GLY A 29 -6.99 5.40 -29.00
C GLY A 29 -7.78 4.43 -29.86
N GLN A 30 -7.06 3.61 -30.63
CA GLN A 30 -7.64 2.58 -31.50
C GLN A 30 -7.15 1.20 -31.08
N VAL A 31 -8.07 0.24 -30.98
CA VAL A 31 -7.78 -1.17 -30.70
C VAL A 31 -7.97 -1.97 -31.98
N TRP A 32 -6.98 -2.75 -32.34
CA TRP A 32 -6.95 -3.58 -33.54
C TRP A 32 -6.75 -5.05 -33.17
N LEU A 33 -7.38 -5.92 -33.94
CA LEU A 33 -6.97 -7.32 -34.02
C LEU A 33 -5.76 -7.37 -34.96
N ALA A 34 -4.70 -8.00 -34.50
CA ALA A 34 -3.50 -8.23 -35.27
C ALA A 34 -3.08 -9.70 -35.20
N HIS A 35 -2.17 -10.07 -36.09
CA HIS A 35 -1.52 -11.37 -36.11
C HIS A 35 -0.04 -11.19 -35.77
N ASP A 36 0.40 -11.87 -34.71
CA ASP A 36 1.81 -12.04 -34.38
C ASP A 36 2.39 -13.09 -35.34
N THR A 37 3.18 -12.62 -36.32
CA THR A 37 3.68 -13.46 -37.42
C THR A 37 4.82 -14.39 -37.00
N VAL A 38 5.45 -14.15 -35.84
CA VAL A 38 6.54 -14.99 -35.32
C VAL A 38 5.98 -16.12 -34.48
N LEU A 39 5.01 -15.82 -33.60
CA LEU A 39 4.38 -16.83 -32.74
C LEU A 39 3.09 -17.43 -33.33
N ASP A 40 2.71 -17.03 -34.54
CA ASP A 40 1.55 -17.49 -35.30
C ASP A 40 0.24 -17.47 -34.48
N ARG A 41 -0.07 -16.31 -33.88
CA ARG A 41 -1.24 -16.17 -33.00
C ARG A 41 -1.97 -14.83 -33.15
N PRO A 42 -3.28 -14.76 -32.85
CA PRO A 42 -3.99 -13.48 -32.80
C PRO A 42 -3.64 -12.72 -31.51
N VAL A 43 -3.49 -11.40 -31.64
CA VAL A 43 -3.24 -10.46 -30.54
C VAL A 43 -4.10 -9.22 -30.68
N ALA A 44 -4.35 -8.53 -29.57
CA ALA A 44 -4.97 -7.22 -29.58
C ALA A 44 -3.88 -6.14 -29.49
N VAL A 45 -3.94 -5.14 -30.35
CA VAL A 45 -3.01 -4.01 -30.40
C VAL A 45 -3.77 -2.75 -30.06
N LYS A 46 -3.40 -2.10 -28.97
CA LYS A 46 -3.98 -0.83 -28.56
C LYS A 46 -2.97 0.28 -28.79
N PHE A 47 -3.27 1.14 -29.75
CA PHE A 47 -2.52 2.38 -29.98
C PHE A 47 -3.06 3.47 -29.08
N ILE A 48 -2.18 4.05 -28.27
CA ILE A 48 -2.50 5.16 -27.37
C ILE A 48 -2.26 6.47 -28.10
N SER A 49 -3.03 7.49 -27.73
CA SER A 49 -2.80 8.84 -28.22
C SER A 49 -1.38 9.31 -27.91
N GLU A 50 -0.83 10.12 -28.81
CA GLU A 50 0.47 10.75 -28.61
C GLU A 50 0.45 11.56 -27.30
N PRO A 51 1.33 11.24 -26.33
CA PRO A 51 1.42 11.96 -25.07
C PRO A 51 1.91 13.39 -25.34
N THR A 52 1.30 14.36 -24.66
CA THR A 52 1.66 15.77 -24.79
C THR A 52 2.97 16.12 -24.10
N LEU A 53 3.35 15.35 -23.08
CA LEU A 53 4.56 15.53 -22.29
C LEU A 53 5.32 14.20 -22.15
N ASP A 54 6.64 14.26 -22.09
CA ASP A 54 7.47 13.06 -21.85
C ASP A 54 7.18 12.40 -20.49
N ALA A 55 6.79 13.19 -19.48
CA ALA A 55 6.41 12.66 -18.17
C ALA A 55 5.16 11.75 -18.25
N ASP A 56 4.18 12.11 -19.08
CA ASP A 56 2.97 11.31 -19.32
C ASP A 56 3.30 9.99 -20.02
N ARG A 57 4.24 10.07 -20.97
CA ARG A 57 4.78 8.91 -21.68
C ARG A 57 5.49 7.94 -20.72
N GLN A 58 6.38 8.45 -19.87
CA GLN A 58 7.11 7.64 -18.88
C GLN A 58 6.17 7.01 -17.84
N ARG A 59 5.16 7.76 -17.39
CA ARG A 59 4.13 7.25 -16.47
C ARG A 59 3.32 6.12 -17.12
N PHE A 60 2.88 6.30 -18.37
CA PHE A 60 2.20 5.26 -19.14
C PHE A 60 3.04 3.98 -19.23
N LEU A 61 4.32 4.08 -19.62
CA LEU A 61 5.20 2.92 -19.74
C LEU A 61 5.42 2.22 -18.39
N THR A 62 5.56 2.99 -17.30
CA THR A 62 5.76 2.46 -15.95
C THR A 62 4.53 1.67 -15.50
N GLU A 63 3.34 2.23 -15.64
CA GLU A 63 2.11 1.55 -15.25
C GLU A 63 1.80 0.35 -16.16
N ALA A 64 2.03 0.47 -17.48
CA ALA A 64 1.83 -0.63 -18.41
C ALA A 64 2.75 -1.83 -18.09
N ARG A 65 4.00 -1.56 -17.68
CA ARG A 65 4.93 -2.60 -17.21
C ARG A 65 4.49 -3.22 -15.88
N ALA A 66 3.89 -2.45 -14.98
CA ALA A 66 3.35 -2.99 -13.72
C ALA A 66 2.20 -3.97 -14.00
N VAL A 67 1.26 -3.59 -14.88
CA VAL A 67 0.14 -4.47 -15.29
C VAL A 67 0.67 -5.71 -16.02
N ALA A 68 1.68 -5.59 -16.87
CA ALA A 68 2.26 -6.72 -17.62
C ALA A 68 2.87 -7.81 -16.72
N ARG A 69 3.17 -7.51 -15.45
CA ARG A 69 3.64 -8.49 -14.47
C ARG A 69 2.50 -9.31 -13.87
N VAL A 70 1.25 -8.89 -14.04
CA VAL A 70 0.07 -9.61 -13.52
C VAL A 70 -0.28 -10.74 -14.49
N GLN A 71 0.04 -11.97 -14.09
CA GLN A 71 -0.36 -13.18 -14.81
C GLN A 71 -1.44 -13.89 -14.01
N HIS A 72 -2.66 -13.94 -14.55
CA HIS A 72 -3.79 -14.57 -13.89
C HIS A 72 -4.88 -14.96 -14.91
N PRO A 73 -5.59 -16.09 -14.77
CA PRO A 73 -6.63 -16.51 -15.72
C PRO A 73 -7.70 -15.44 -15.97
N ASN A 74 -8.08 -14.69 -14.92
CA ASN A 74 -9.08 -13.62 -15.00
C ASN A 74 -8.52 -12.22 -15.29
N VAL A 75 -7.26 -12.09 -15.70
CA VAL A 75 -6.64 -10.82 -16.11
C VAL A 75 -6.06 -11.00 -17.51
N MET A 76 -6.37 -10.08 -18.44
CA MET A 76 -5.82 -10.10 -19.79
C MET A 76 -4.30 -9.95 -19.75
N ALA A 77 -3.58 -10.89 -20.36
CA ALA A 77 -2.11 -10.82 -20.41
C ALA A 77 -1.64 -9.72 -21.36
N ILE A 78 -0.63 -8.95 -20.95
CA ILE A 78 0.09 -8.00 -21.80
C ILE A 78 1.38 -8.68 -22.25
N TYR A 79 1.58 -8.77 -23.56
CA TYR A 79 2.77 -9.40 -24.15
C TYR A 79 3.89 -8.39 -24.40
N ARG A 80 3.55 -7.16 -24.80
CA ARG A 80 4.53 -6.14 -25.16
C ARG A 80 3.97 -4.74 -24.93
N VAL A 81 4.87 -3.83 -24.59
CA VAL A 81 4.65 -2.38 -24.63
C VAL A 81 5.76 -1.79 -25.49
N GLY A 82 5.42 -0.94 -26.44
CA GLY A 82 6.36 -0.37 -27.39
C GLY A 82 5.86 0.96 -27.93
N GLU A 83 6.53 1.46 -28.96
CA GLU A 83 6.23 2.76 -29.56
C GLU A 83 6.44 2.75 -31.07
N ILE A 84 5.61 3.51 -31.79
CA ILE A 84 5.82 3.83 -33.20
C ILE A 84 5.91 5.35 -33.31
N GLY A 85 7.12 5.86 -33.52
CA GLY A 85 7.39 7.29 -33.39
C GLY A 85 7.02 7.77 -31.98
N PRO A 86 6.22 8.84 -31.82
CA PRO A 86 5.84 9.35 -30.50
C PRO A 86 4.64 8.62 -29.89
N ARG A 87 4.06 7.61 -30.55
CA ARG A 87 2.82 6.95 -30.12
C ARG A 87 3.09 5.62 -29.41
N PRO A 88 2.73 5.51 -28.12
CA PRO A 88 2.81 4.24 -27.41
C PRO A 88 1.79 3.24 -27.94
N TYR A 89 2.16 1.97 -27.96
CA TYR A 89 1.27 0.86 -28.21
C TYR A 89 1.43 -0.22 -27.15
N LEU A 90 0.36 -1.01 -26.99
CA LEU A 90 0.33 -2.18 -26.12
C LEU A 90 -0.19 -3.38 -26.90
N ILE A 91 0.52 -4.50 -26.79
CA ILE A 91 0.14 -5.80 -27.36
C ILE A 91 -0.35 -6.68 -26.22
N SER A 92 -1.56 -7.20 -26.34
CA SER A 92 -2.17 -8.07 -25.34
C SER A 92 -2.79 -9.32 -25.96
N GLU A 93 -3.17 -10.23 -25.07
CA GLU A 93 -4.04 -11.36 -25.40
C GLU A 93 -5.30 -10.87 -26.14
N TYR A 94 -5.60 -11.51 -27.28
CA TYR A 94 -6.90 -11.36 -27.91
C TYR A 94 -7.88 -12.35 -27.29
N VAL A 95 -8.79 -11.85 -26.45
CA VAL A 95 -9.82 -12.67 -25.81
C VAL A 95 -11.03 -12.78 -26.76
N ARG A 96 -11.36 -14.00 -27.17
CA ARG A 96 -12.60 -14.26 -27.94
C ARG A 96 -13.77 -14.43 -26.98
N GLY A 97 -14.84 -13.68 -27.21
CA GLY A 97 -16.03 -13.72 -26.39
C GLY A 97 -16.79 -12.40 -26.42
N ASP A 98 -17.76 -12.28 -25.54
CA ASP A 98 -18.65 -11.12 -25.45
C ASP A 98 -18.21 -10.18 -24.32
N SER A 99 -18.14 -8.88 -24.64
CA SER A 99 -18.03 -7.85 -23.61
C SER A 99 -19.22 -7.94 -22.66
N LEU A 100 -19.00 -7.78 -21.35
CA LEU A 100 -20.09 -7.68 -20.38
C LEU A 100 -20.97 -6.45 -20.65
N ASP A 101 -20.55 -5.53 -21.53
CA ASP A 101 -21.41 -4.43 -21.94
C ASP A 101 -22.56 -4.84 -22.88
N HIS A 102 -22.42 -5.97 -23.58
CA HIS A 102 -23.37 -6.42 -24.59
C HIS A 102 -24.22 -7.62 -24.15
N ILE A 103 -23.93 -8.19 -22.98
CA ILE A 103 -24.74 -9.30 -22.46
C ILE A 103 -26.10 -8.81 -22.00
N ALA A 104 -27.12 -9.65 -22.16
CA ALA A 104 -28.48 -9.36 -21.69
C ALA A 104 -28.48 -9.24 -20.15
N ARG A 105 -29.13 -8.18 -19.65
CA ARG A 105 -29.30 -7.90 -18.22
C ARG A 105 -30.79 -7.81 -17.86
N PRO A 106 -31.20 -8.17 -16.63
CA PRO A 106 -30.37 -8.69 -15.55
C PRO A 106 -29.90 -10.13 -15.80
N ILE A 107 -28.71 -10.48 -15.30
CA ILE A 107 -28.16 -11.84 -15.38
C ILE A 107 -28.85 -12.72 -14.34
N ALA A 108 -29.15 -13.98 -14.70
CA ALA A 108 -29.65 -14.98 -13.77
C ALA A 108 -28.64 -15.30 -12.65
N TRP A 109 -29.14 -15.50 -11.43
CA TRP A 109 -28.33 -15.65 -10.22
C TRP A 109 -27.13 -16.61 -10.33
N PRO A 110 -27.28 -17.87 -10.78
CA PRO A 110 -26.13 -18.79 -10.84
C PRO A 110 -25.00 -18.25 -11.72
N ARG A 111 -25.36 -17.66 -12.86
CA ARG A 111 -24.40 -17.09 -13.79
C ARG A 111 -23.78 -15.80 -13.25
N LEU A 112 -24.55 -14.99 -12.53
CA LEU A 112 -24.05 -13.77 -11.90
C LEU A 112 -22.96 -14.08 -10.86
N LEU A 113 -23.12 -15.15 -10.07
CA LEU A 113 -22.11 -15.56 -9.08
C LEU A 113 -20.80 -15.97 -9.76
N ASP A 114 -20.85 -16.76 -10.84
CA ASP A 114 -19.66 -17.14 -11.61
C ASP A 114 -18.92 -15.92 -12.16
N VAL A 115 -19.69 -14.97 -12.70
CA VAL A 115 -19.14 -13.71 -13.23
C VAL A 115 -18.46 -12.92 -12.11
N ALA A 116 -19.13 -12.78 -10.97
CA ALA A 116 -18.61 -12.06 -9.81
C ALA A 116 -17.32 -12.69 -9.26
N LEU A 117 -17.26 -14.02 -9.17
CA LEU A 117 -16.06 -14.74 -8.77
C LEU A 117 -14.89 -14.47 -9.71
N GLY A 118 -15.10 -14.55 -11.03
CA GLY A 118 -14.06 -14.27 -12.02
C GLY A 118 -13.54 -12.84 -11.92
N LEU A 119 -14.43 -11.85 -11.83
CA LEU A 119 -14.06 -10.44 -11.66
C LEU A 119 -13.27 -10.21 -10.36
N ALA A 120 -13.75 -10.76 -9.24
CA ALA A 120 -13.10 -10.59 -7.94
C ALA A 120 -11.72 -11.27 -7.90
N ARG A 121 -11.57 -12.46 -8.50
CA ARG A 121 -10.27 -13.14 -8.63
C ARG A 121 -9.29 -12.35 -9.47
N GLY A 122 -9.73 -11.79 -10.59
CA GLY A 122 -8.90 -10.94 -11.45
C GLY A 122 -8.46 -9.67 -10.72
N LEU A 123 -9.38 -9.00 -10.04
CA LEU A 123 -9.09 -7.78 -9.29
C LEU A 123 -8.14 -8.04 -8.12
N ALA A 124 -8.38 -9.11 -7.37
CA ALA A 124 -7.51 -9.56 -6.29
C ALA A 124 -6.07 -9.81 -6.80
N ALA A 125 -5.92 -10.48 -7.95
CA ALA A 125 -4.62 -10.74 -8.54
C ALA A 125 -3.85 -9.46 -8.90
N ALA A 126 -4.55 -8.43 -9.38
CA ALA A 126 -3.94 -7.13 -9.64
C ALA A 126 -3.54 -6.40 -8.34
N HIS A 127 -4.43 -6.37 -7.35
CA HIS A 127 -4.18 -5.71 -6.07
C HIS A 127 -2.97 -6.31 -5.32
N ARG A 128 -2.79 -7.64 -5.36
CA ARG A 128 -1.60 -8.31 -4.79
C ARG A 128 -0.28 -7.88 -5.42
N ARG A 129 -0.32 -7.27 -6.60
CA ARG A 129 0.85 -6.72 -7.29
C ARG A 129 0.92 -5.19 -7.21
N GLY A 130 0.11 -4.57 -6.34
CA GLY A 130 0.03 -3.13 -6.18
C GLY A 130 -0.59 -2.40 -7.39
N VAL A 131 -1.30 -3.13 -8.26
CA VAL A 131 -1.91 -2.58 -9.47
C VAL A 131 -3.39 -2.30 -9.22
N LEU A 132 -3.78 -1.04 -9.45
CA LEU A 132 -5.18 -0.60 -9.42
C LEU A 132 -5.77 -0.60 -10.83
N HIS A 133 -7.05 -0.94 -10.97
CA HIS A 133 -7.74 -0.95 -12.26
C HIS A 133 -8.22 0.44 -12.69
N ARG A 134 -8.78 1.25 -11.78
CA ARG A 134 -9.18 2.67 -11.99
C ARG A 134 -10.24 2.94 -13.07
N ASP A 135 -10.78 1.91 -13.69
CA ASP A 135 -11.81 2.02 -14.74
C ASP A 135 -12.66 0.74 -14.85
N LEU A 136 -13.02 0.11 -13.73
CA LEU A 136 -13.89 -1.07 -13.77
C LEU A 136 -15.29 -0.69 -14.23
N LYS A 137 -15.73 -1.33 -15.32
CA LYS A 137 -17.06 -1.20 -15.93
C LYS A 137 -17.32 -2.40 -16.85
N PRO A 138 -18.57 -2.67 -17.24
CA PRO A 138 -18.90 -3.82 -18.10
C PRO A 138 -18.07 -3.88 -19.40
N ALA A 139 -17.78 -2.73 -20.02
CA ALA A 139 -16.98 -2.67 -21.25
C ALA A 139 -15.52 -3.13 -21.10
N ASN A 140 -15.00 -3.16 -19.86
CA ASN A 140 -13.62 -3.55 -19.55
C ASN A 140 -13.54 -4.99 -18.99
N ALA A 141 -14.56 -5.80 -19.25
CA ALA A 141 -14.57 -7.22 -18.92
C ALA A 141 -15.17 -8.02 -20.08
N ILE A 142 -14.55 -9.15 -20.42
CA ILE A 142 -15.04 -10.08 -21.44
C ILE A 142 -15.38 -11.40 -20.78
N LEU A 143 -16.53 -11.94 -21.17
CA LEU A 143 -16.84 -13.34 -20.99
C LEU A 143 -16.35 -14.13 -22.20
N SER A 144 -15.33 -14.96 -22.01
CA SER A 144 -14.75 -15.76 -23.08
C SER A 144 -15.72 -16.84 -23.58
N GLU A 145 -15.48 -17.34 -24.79
CA GLU A 145 -16.18 -18.51 -25.34
C GLU A 145 -16.01 -19.77 -24.46
N THR A 146 -14.90 -19.86 -23.71
CA THR A 146 -14.63 -20.94 -22.74
C THR A 146 -15.38 -20.77 -21.43
N GLY A 147 -16.13 -19.67 -21.26
CA GLY A 147 -16.94 -19.39 -20.08
C GLY A 147 -16.22 -18.63 -18.97
N GLU A 148 -14.95 -18.25 -19.17
CA GLU A 148 -14.12 -17.54 -18.21
C GLU A 148 -14.29 -16.03 -18.31
N ILE A 149 -14.27 -15.32 -17.17
CA ILE A 149 -14.22 -13.86 -17.17
C ILE A 149 -12.79 -13.38 -17.23
N LYS A 150 -12.51 -12.39 -18.07
CA LYS A 150 -11.23 -11.67 -18.10
C LYS A 150 -11.44 -10.18 -17.95
N LEU A 151 -10.70 -9.57 -17.03
CA LEU A 151 -10.58 -8.12 -16.89
C LEU A 151 -9.61 -7.57 -17.95
N LEU A 152 -9.98 -6.45 -18.56
CA LEU A 152 -9.24 -5.73 -19.59
C LEU A 152 -8.93 -4.31 -19.11
N ASP A 153 -7.94 -3.67 -19.72
CA ASP A 153 -7.77 -2.22 -19.69
C ASP A 153 -7.71 -1.56 -18.29
N PHE A 154 -6.59 -1.74 -17.59
CA PHE A 154 -6.26 -1.20 -16.26
C PHE A 154 -6.05 0.33 -16.21
N GLY A 155 -6.96 1.12 -16.79
CA GLY A 155 -6.94 2.60 -16.67
C GLY A 155 -5.71 3.30 -17.28
N LEU A 156 -4.81 2.56 -17.93
CA LEU A 156 -3.49 3.02 -18.41
C LEU A 156 -3.56 4.28 -19.29
N ALA A 157 -4.65 4.45 -20.03
CA ALA A 157 -4.82 5.58 -20.93
C ALA A 157 -5.28 6.88 -20.24
N LYS A 158 -5.78 6.83 -18.99
CA LYS A 158 -6.15 8.02 -18.21
C LYS A 158 -4.95 8.76 -17.61
N LEU A 159 -3.78 8.14 -17.66
CA LEU A 159 -2.51 8.68 -17.15
C LEU A 159 -1.88 9.73 -18.07
N VAL A 160 -2.30 9.75 -19.34
CA VAL A 160 -1.68 10.58 -20.39
C VAL A 160 -2.28 12.00 -20.44
N ARG A 161 -3.23 12.34 -19.56
CA ARG A 161 -4.00 13.59 -19.62
C ARG A 161 -3.96 14.46 -18.35
N HIS A 162 -3.21 14.09 -17.31
CA HIS A 162 -3.36 14.70 -15.98
C HIS A 162 -2.66 16.07 -15.78
N ALA A 163 -2.05 16.67 -16.81
CA ALA A 163 -1.22 17.87 -16.66
C ALA A 163 -1.72 19.12 -17.41
N ALA A 164 -3.03 19.32 -17.56
CA ALA A 164 -3.58 20.51 -18.24
C ALA A 164 -4.47 21.40 -17.34
N ALA A 165 -4.43 21.27 -16.02
CA ALA A 165 -5.35 22.00 -15.14
C ALA A 165 -4.74 22.53 -13.83
N ASP A 166 -3.45 22.86 -13.78
CA ASP A 166 -2.89 23.62 -12.65
C ASP A 166 -1.85 24.66 -13.10
N ASP A 167 -2.33 25.70 -13.80
CA ASP A 167 -1.60 26.96 -13.98
C ASP A 167 -2.04 27.95 -12.88
N SER A 168 -1.64 27.72 -11.63
CA SER A 168 -1.77 28.75 -10.58
C SER A 168 -0.69 28.75 -9.50
N ILE A 169 0.41 28.02 -9.69
CA ILE A 169 1.57 28.08 -8.79
C ILE A 169 2.64 28.98 -9.41
N PRO A 170 2.97 30.15 -8.81
CA PRO A 170 4.04 30.99 -9.32
C PRO A 170 5.40 30.28 -9.14
N PRO A 171 6.33 30.40 -10.10
CA PRO A 171 7.61 29.71 -10.02
C PRO A 171 8.43 30.19 -8.80
N PRO A 172 9.18 29.30 -8.14
CA PRO A 172 10.04 29.66 -7.02
C PRO A 172 11.12 30.66 -7.48
N ARG A 173 11.36 31.67 -6.64
CA ARG A 173 12.40 32.69 -6.87
C ARG A 173 13.77 32.02 -6.97
N THR A 174 14.49 32.35 -8.02
CA THR A 174 15.86 31.89 -8.30
C THR A 174 16.84 32.41 -7.24
N SER A 175 17.30 31.51 -6.36
CA SER A 175 18.53 31.73 -5.58
C SER A 175 19.74 31.49 -6.49
N GLN A 176 20.63 32.48 -6.54
CA GLN A 176 21.86 32.48 -7.33
C GLN A 176 22.77 31.28 -6.98
N PRO A 177 23.50 30.72 -7.96
CA PRO A 177 24.41 29.60 -7.71
C PRO A 177 25.69 30.05 -7.00
N ILE A 178 26.03 29.33 -5.93
CA ILE A 178 27.33 29.39 -5.25
C ILE A 178 28.34 28.61 -6.11
N ALA A 179 29.45 29.26 -6.47
CA ALA A 179 30.55 28.67 -7.21
C ALA A 179 31.43 27.79 -6.32
N LEU A 180 31.77 26.58 -6.78
CA LEU A 180 32.89 25.76 -6.26
C LEU A 180 34.06 25.82 -7.25
N PRO A 181 35.32 25.91 -6.79
CA PRO A 181 36.48 25.96 -7.67
C PRO A 181 36.88 24.55 -8.11
N ILE A 182 36.95 24.31 -9.41
CA ILE A 182 37.62 23.14 -9.99
C ILE A 182 38.91 23.62 -10.64
N GLY A 183 40.04 23.09 -10.16
CA GLY A 183 41.37 23.40 -10.66
C GLY A 183 41.71 22.65 -11.96
N ALA A 184 42.40 23.39 -12.82
CA ALA A 184 43.40 23.00 -13.83
C ALA A 184 43.06 21.95 -14.91
N ALA A 185 42.99 22.46 -16.15
CA ALA A 185 43.01 21.73 -17.42
C ALA A 185 44.39 21.08 -17.72
N PRO A 186 44.45 20.23 -18.76
CA PRO A 186 45.22 20.65 -19.94
C PRO A 186 44.50 20.46 -21.28
N ASP A 187 45.11 21.11 -22.28
CA ASP A 187 44.65 21.58 -23.61
C ASP A 187 44.26 20.52 -24.69
N PRO A 188 43.64 20.96 -25.81
CA PRO A 188 42.76 20.19 -26.69
C PRO A 188 43.42 19.78 -28.01
N ALA A 189 42.81 18.80 -28.70
CA ALA A 189 42.91 18.74 -30.15
C ALA A 189 41.73 17.96 -30.80
N VAL A 190 41.25 18.56 -31.89
CA VAL A 190 40.51 17.99 -33.04
C VAL A 190 38.98 18.02 -33.00
N PHE A 191 38.47 19.08 -33.62
CA PHE A 191 37.15 19.25 -34.23
C PHE A 191 36.90 18.29 -35.39
N VAL A 192 35.65 17.85 -35.57
CA VAL A 192 35.02 17.67 -36.89
C VAL A 192 33.57 18.14 -36.80
N GLU A 193 33.14 18.92 -37.80
CA GLU A 193 31.92 19.73 -37.85
C GLU A 193 30.92 19.21 -38.92
N MET A 194 29.66 19.66 -38.79
CA MET A 194 28.60 19.86 -39.81
C MET A 194 27.62 18.72 -40.20
N PRO A 195 26.39 19.03 -40.72
CA PRO A 195 25.66 20.31 -40.78
C PRO A 195 24.18 20.29 -40.35
N THR A 196 23.68 21.50 -40.06
CA THR A 196 22.28 21.91 -39.91
C THR A 196 21.62 22.20 -41.27
N VAL A 197 20.32 21.89 -41.42
CA VAL A 197 19.49 22.30 -42.56
C VAL A 197 18.38 23.25 -42.10
N LYS A 198 18.25 24.38 -42.81
CA LYS A 198 17.20 25.42 -42.70
C LYS A 198 16.02 25.10 -43.62
N LEU A 199 14.81 25.46 -43.20
CA LEU A 199 13.69 25.89 -44.08
C LEU A 199 12.94 27.02 -43.34
N ALA A 200 13.01 28.28 -43.78
CA ALA A 200 12.32 28.92 -44.91
C ALA A 200 10.85 29.27 -44.61
N THR A 201 10.63 30.58 -44.43
CA THR A 201 9.40 31.32 -44.19
C THR A 201 8.59 31.52 -45.47
N VAL A 202 7.26 31.68 -45.34
CA VAL A 202 6.44 32.43 -46.30
C VAL A 202 5.42 33.27 -45.54
N ASP A 203 5.45 34.57 -45.81
CA ASP A 203 4.54 35.61 -45.33
C ASP A 203 3.22 35.65 -46.11
N GLY A 204 2.18 36.20 -45.47
CA GLY A 204 0.94 36.61 -46.14
C GLY A 204 -0.05 37.27 -45.17
N ALA A 205 -0.04 38.61 -45.13
CA ALA A 205 -0.77 39.47 -44.20
C ALA A 205 -2.08 40.07 -44.77
N ALA A 206 -3.03 40.41 -43.87
CA ALA A 206 -3.89 41.63 -43.82
C ALA A 206 -5.03 41.42 -42.78
N ALA A 207 -5.07 42.08 -41.62
CA ALA A 207 -5.56 43.46 -41.30
C ALA A 207 -7.09 43.65 -41.58
N ALA A 208 -7.96 44.23 -40.73
CA ALA A 208 -7.97 44.85 -39.40
C ALA A 208 -9.45 45.09 -38.98
N GLY A 209 -9.77 45.32 -37.70
CA GLY A 209 -11.04 46.01 -37.32
C GLY A 209 -11.72 45.68 -35.96
N ALA A 210 -11.29 46.40 -34.91
CA ALA A 210 -12.04 47.01 -33.79
C ALA A 210 -13.18 46.30 -32.98
N ALA A 211 -12.96 46.33 -31.65
CA ALA A 211 -13.85 46.73 -30.55
C ALA A 211 -15.02 45.83 -30.06
N ALA A 212 -14.75 45.20 -28.91
CA ALA A 212 -15.55 45.07 -27.70
C ALA A 212 -17.10 45.03 -27.80
N ASP A 213 -17.67 43.87 -27.44
CA ASP A 213 -18.83 43.80 -26.56
C ASP A 213 -18.73 42.59 -25.64
N ASN A 214 -18.91 42.85 -24.34
CA ASN A 214 -18.86 41.88 -23.25
C ASN A 214 -20.13 41.03 -23.24
N ALA A 215 -20.02 39.76 -23.65
CA ALA A 215 -20.89 38.70 -23.18
C ALA A 215 -20.08 37.41 -23.08
N ALA A 216 -19.78 36.99 -21.85
CA ALA A 216 -19.09 35.74 -21.59
C ALA A 216 -19.89 34.56 -22.20
N PRO A 217 -19.30 33.70 -23.04
CA PRO A 217 -19.92 32.43 -23.38
C PRO A 217 -19.95 31.55 -22.11
N PRO A 218 -20.96 30.69 -21.94
CA PRO A 218 -21.01 29.79 -20.79
C PRO A 218 -19.71 28.94 -20.79
N PRO A 219 -19.12 28.67 -19.61
CA PRO A 219 -17.90 27.88 -19.56
C PRO A 219 -18.19 26.50 -20.17
N LEU A 220 -17.49 26.20 -21.25
CA LEU A 220 -17.46 24.89 -21.88
C LEU A 220 -17.00 23.87 -20.85
N ALA A 221 -17.94 23.02 -20.44
CA ALA A 221 -17.71 21.81 -19.66
C ALA A 221 -16.56 21.01 -20.29
N SER A 222 -15.37 21.08 -19.70
CA SER A 222 -14.20 20.33 -20.19
C SER A 222 -13.18 19.98 -19.11
N THR A 223 -13.64 19.60 -17.92
CA THR A 223 -12.87 18.76 -16.98
C THR A 223 -13.43 17.34 -16.87
N VAL A 224 -14.53 17.08 -17.57
CA VAL A 224 -15.39 15.91 -17.31
C VAL A 224 -15.03 14.70 -18.21
N ALA A 225 -14.23 14.88 -19.25
CA ALA A 225 -13.87 13.79 -20.18
C ALA A 225 -12.72 12.87 -19.70
N ALA A 226 -12.13 13.13 -18.53
CA ALA A 226 -11.00 12.38 -17.98
C ALA A 226 -11.35 11.46 -16.79
N MET A 227 -12.54 11.62 -16.19
CA MET A 227 -13.08 10.68 -15.21
C MET A 227 -13.70 9.49 -15.93
N GLY A 228 -13.82 8.33 -15.27
CA GLY A 228 -14.41 7.13 -15.89
C GLY A 228 -15.84 7.33 -16.37
N THR A 229 -16.48 6.26 -16.86
CA THR A 229 -17.92 6.33 -17.12
C THR A 229 -18.63 6.69 -15.79
N PRO A 230 -19.38 7.81 -15.70
CA PRO A 230 -19.83 8.41 -14.43
C PRO A 230 -20.50 7.43 -13.46
N ALA A 231 -21.25 6.46 -13.99
CA ALA A 231 -22.03 5.49 -13.23
C ALA A 231 -21.21 4.55 -12.32
N TYR A 232 -19.91 4.39 -12.56
CA TYR A 232 -19.03 3.49 -11.78
C TYR A 232 -17.96 4.25 -10.98
N THR A 233 -17.98 5.59 -11.07
CA THR A 233 -16.98 6.45 -10.45
C THR A 233 -17.26 6.52 -8.94
N PRO A 234 -16.29 6.16 -8.09
CA PRO A 234 -16.51 6.14 -6.65
C PRO A 234 -16.59 7.55 -6.06
N PRO A 235 -17.31 7.74 -4.94
CA PRO A 235 -17.49 9.04 -4.28
C PRO A 235 -16.21 9.85 -4.07
N GLU A 236 -15.13 9.20 -3.62
CA GLU A 236 -13.84 9.84 -3.41
C GLU A 236 -13.21 10.36 -4.70
N ALA A 237 -13.39 9.67 -5.83
CA ALA A 237 -12.90 10.12 -7.12
C ALA A 237 -13.66 11.36 -7.62
N TRP A 238 -14.97 11.47 -7.33
CA TRP A 238 -15.75 12.69 -7.59
C TRP A 238 -15.31 13.90 -6.75
N ARG A 239 -14.60 13.66 -5.65
CA ARG A 239 -13.96 14.68 -4.81
C ARG A 239 -12.51 15.00 -5.23
N GLY A 240 -11.99 14.31 -6.24
CA GLY A 240 -10.61 14.47 -6.70
C GLY A 240 -9.57 13.75 -5.83
N GLU A 241 -10.00 12.84 -4.95
CA GLU A 241 -9.08 12.04 -4.14
C GLU A 241 -8.42 10.93 -4.97
N ALA A 242 -7.24 10.48 -4.52
CA ALA A 242 -6.50 9.43 -5.19
C ALA A 242 -7.25 8.09 -5.15
N ALA A 243 -7.23 7.36 -6.27
CA ALA A 243 -7.82 6.01 -6.33
C ALA A 243 -7.04 5.04 -5.43
N THR A 244 -7.78 4.19 -4.72
CA THR A 244 -7.26 3.15 -3.82
C THR A 244 -7.84 1.77 -4.19
N PRO A 245 -7.38 0.66 -3.58
CA PRO A 245 -8.05 -0.64 -3.72
C PRO A 245 -9.56 -0.59 -3.40
N ARG A 246 -9.96 0.27 -2.45
CA ARG A 246 -11.37 0.47 -2.05
C ARG A 246 -12.18 1.22 -3.11
N SER A 247 -11.51 2.00 -3.95
CA SER A 247 -12.09 2.65 -5.12
C SER A 247 -12.45 1.63 -6.20
N ASP A 248 -11.54 0.68 -6.47
CA ASP A 248 -11.82 -0.43 -7.40
C ASP A 248 -12.90 -1.38 -6.85
N VAL A 249 -12.93 -1.63 -5.54
CA VAL A 249 -14.01 -2.39 -4.88
C VAL A 249 -15.38 -1.75 -5.12
N TYR A 250 -15.49 -0.42 -5.03
CA TYR A 250 -16.73 0.28 -5.33
C TYR A 250 -17.14 0.13 -6.79
N SER A 251 -16.21 0.35 -7.72
CA SER A 251 -16.49 0.19 -9.15
C SER A 251 -16.88 -1.25 -9.51
N LEU A 252 -16.27 -2.27 -8.88
CA LEU A 252 -16.69 -3.66 -8.97
C LEU A 252 -18.13 -3.84 -8.42
N GLY A 253 -18.44 -3.26 -7.26
CA GLY A 253 -19.79 -3.27 -6.69
C GLY A 253 -20.83 -2.67 -7.63
N ALA A 254 -20.53 -1.52 -8.25
CA ALA A 254 -21.42 -0.84 -9.19
C ALA A 254 -21.65 -1.67 -10.46
N LEU A 255 -20.59 -2.31 -10.97
CA LEU A 255 -20.66 -3.25 -12.08
C LEU A 255 -21.57 -4.44 -11.73
N LEU A 256 -21.34 -5.10 -10.59
CA LEU A 256 -22.14 -6.26 -10.17
C LEU A 256 -23.61 -5.90 -9.92
N TYR A 257 -23.86 -4.74 -9.34
CA TYR A 257 -25.20 -4.20 -9.13
C TYR A 257 -25.94 -4.01 -10.46
N GLU A 258 -25.25 -3.48 -11.48
CA GLU A 258 -25.83 -3.34 -12.81
C GLU A 258 -26.12 -4.67 -13.50
N LEU A 259 -25.21 -5.63 -13.40
CA LEU A 259 -25.44 -6.97 -13.95
C LEU A 259 -26.64 -7.65 -13.27
N ALA A 260 -26.86 -7.40 -11.97
CA ALA A 260 -27.95 -7.98 -11.20
C ALA A 260 -29.32 -7.32 -11.46
N THR A 261 -29.34 -6.02 -11.76
CA THR A 261 -30.59 -5.23 -11.85
C THR A 261 -30.92 -4.77 -13.26
N GLY A 262 -29.96 -4.83 -14.18
CA GLY A 262 -30.02 -4.15 -15.49
C GLY A 262 -29.69 -2.66 -15.41
N ALA A 263 -29.24 -2.17 -14.25
CA ALA A 263 -29.12 -0.76 -13.95
C ALA A 263 -27.95 -0.40 -13.01
N PRO A 264 -27.11 0.60 -13.31
CA PRO A 264 -26.14 1.06 -12.31
C PRO A 264 -26.84 1.62 -11.05
N PRO A 265 -26.15 1.60 -9.90
CA PRO A 265 -26.73 1.99 -8.61
C PRO A 265 -27.17 3.46 -8.55
N HIS A 266 -26.44 4.33 -9.25
CA HIS A 266 -26.75 5.76 -9.37
C HIS A 266 -26.99 6.10 -10.84
N ARG A 267 -28.06 6.87 -11.09
CA ARG A 267 -28.53 7.26 -12.43
C ARG A 267 -28.98 8.71 -12.42
N GLY A 268 -28.90 9.36 -13.57
CA GLY A 268 -29.41 10.69 -13.79
C GLY A 268 -29.26 11.11 -15.24
N ASP A 269 -30.06 12.10 -15.65
CA ASP A 269 -30.06 12.61 -17.03
C ASP A 269 -28.83 13.46 -17.37
N SER A 270 -27.97 13.73 -16.38
CA SER A 270 -26.71 14.45 -16.52
C SER A 270 -25.63 13.86 -15.62
N GLN A 271 -24.37 14.15 -15.94
CA GLN A 271 -23.24 13.70 -15.11
C GLN A 271 -23.28 14.30 -13.71
N GLU A 272 -23.72 15.55 -13.58
CA GLU A 272 -23.85 16.20 -12.27
C GLU A 272 -24.94 15.54 -11.42
N ALA A 273 -26.03 15.08 -12.05
CA ALA A 273 -27.06 14.31 -11.34
C ALA A 273 -26.53 12.97 -10.83
N VAL A 274 -25.73 12.26 -11.63
CA VAL A 274 -25.08 11.01 -11.21
C VAL A 274 -24.08 11.28 -10.08
N ARG A 275 -23.27 12.34 -10.19
CA ARG A 275 -22.30 12.76 -9.18
C ARG A 275 -22.97 13.08 -7.84
N SER A 276 -23.99 13.95 -7.84
CA SER A 276 -24.73 14.29 -6.61
C SER A 276 -25.38 13.04 -6.01
N SER A 277 -26.01 12.19 -6.83
CA SER A 277 -26.57 10.93 -6.33
C SER A 277 -25.52 10.05 -5.64
N ALA A 278 -24.34 9.88 -6.25
CA ALA A 278 -23.26 9.04 -5.70
C ALA A 278 -22.65 9.62 -4.41
N LEU A 279 -22.60 10.95 -4.26
CA LEU A 279 -22.06 11.61 -3.07
C LEU A 279 -23.07 11.65 -1.91
N ASP A 280 -24.34 11.91 -2.22
CA ASP A 280 -25.32 12.32 -1.22
C ASP A 280 -26.25 11.18 -0.79
N THR A 281 -26.46 10.19 -1.66
CA THR A 281 -27.45 9.12 -1.47
C THR A 281 -26.78 7.75 -1.47
N ASP A 282 -27.16 6.85 -0.56
CA ASP A 282 -26.73 5.44 -0.65
C ASP A 282 -27.48 4.72 -1.77
N ALA A 283 -26.83 3.76 -2.43
CA ALA A 283 -27.48 2.91 -3.43
C ALA A 283 -28.71 2.20 -2.84
N LEU A 284 -29.76 1.99 -3.65
CA LEU A 284 -30.88 1.16 -3.24
C LEU A 284 -30.36 -0.25 -2.91
N PRO A 285 -30.66 -0.84 -1.75
CA PRO A 285 -30.13 -2.15 -1.40
C PRO A 285 -30.43 -3.20 -2.47
N LEU A 286 -29.43 -3.98 -2.86
CA LEU A 286 -29.53 -4.84 -4.02
C LEU A 286 -30.60 -5.93 -3.85
N ALA A 287 -30.83 -6.39 -2.63
CA ALA A 287 -31.91 -7.34 -2.33
C ALA A 287 -33.31 -6.77 -2.63
N THR A 288 -33.48 -5.45 -2.52
CA THR A 288 -34.71 -4.75 -2.89
C THR A 288 -34.82 -4.57 -4.39
N ALA A 289 -33.72 -4.21 -5.06
CA ALA A 289 -33.68 -3.95 -6.49
C ALA A 289 -33.76 -5.22 -7.35
N ALA A 290 -33.22 -6.34 -6.87
CA ALA A 290 -33.22 -7.64 -7.52
C ALA A 290 -33.60 -8.78 -6.55
N PRO A 291 -34.89 -8.95 -6.20
CA PRO A 291 -35.34 -9.90 -5.18
C PRO A 291 -35.08 -11.39 -5.48
N ARG A 292 -34.64 -11.72 -6.70
CA ARG A 292 -34.38 -13.09 -7.17
C ARG A 292 -32.94 -13.57 -6.95
N ILE A 293 -32.04 -12.72 -6.43
CA ILE A 293 -30.65 -13.09 -6.14
C ILE A 293 -30.49 -13.54 -4.68
N ASP A 294 -29.40 -14.25 -4.37
CA ASP A 294 -29.10 -14.65 -2.99
C ASP A 294 -28.90 -13.40 -2.09
N PRO A 295 -29.63 -13.26 -0.98
CA PRO A 295 -29.49 -12.10 -0.08
C PRO A 295 -28.09 -11.89 0.48
N ARG A 296 -27.29 -12.97 0.61
CA ARG A 296 -25.90 -12.88 1.07
C ARG A 296 -25.01 -12.25 0.01
N PHE A 297 -25.26 -12.55 -1.28
CA PHE A 297 -24.61 -11.85 -2.38
C PHE A 297 -24.98 -10.37 -2.41
N ALA A 298 -26.27 -10.07 -2.23
CA ALA A 298 -26.75 -8.71 -2.16
C ALA A 298 -26.00 -7.90 -1.08
N ALA A 299 -25.84 -8.48 0.11
CA ALA A 299 -25.08 -7.85 1.20
C ALA A 299 -23.60 -7.59 0.86
N ILE A 300 -22.96 -8.48 0.11
CA ILE A 300 -21.58 -8.29 -0.37
C ILE A 300 -21.54 -7.08 -1.33
N VAL A 301 -22.42 -7.04 -2.33
CA VAL A 301 -22.45 -5.93 -3.30
C VAL A 301 -22.79 -4.60 -2.61
N ASP A 302 -23.77 -4.60 -1.70
CA ASP A 302 -24.15 -3.40 -0.93
C ASP A 302 -22.99 -2.89 -0.06
N ARG A 303 -22.16 -3.79 0.48
CA ARG A 303 -20.94 -3.41 1.21
C ARG A 303 -19.88 -2.81 0.28
N CYS A 304 -19.71 -3.32 -0.93
CA CYS A 304 -18.83 -2.70 -1.93
C CYS A 304 -19.28 -1.26 -2.26
N LEU A 305 -20.58 -0.99 -2.25
CA LEU A 305 -21.19 0.29 -2.64
C LEU A 305 -21.29 1.33 -1.52
N ARG A 306 -20.73 1.08 -0.33
CA ARG A 306 -20.75 2.06 0.77
C ARG A 306 -20.08 3.36 0.36
N ARG A 307 -20.67 4.51 0.69
CA ARG A 307 -20.09 5.81 0.34
C ARG A 307 -18.74 6.05 1.00
N ASP A 308 -18.64 5.74 2.29
CA ASP A 308 -17.38 5.75 3.02
C ASP A 308 -16.49 4.57 2.55
N PRO A 309 -15.30 4.84 1.97
CA PRO A 309 -14.37 3.80 1.58
C PRO A 309 -14.01 2.84 2.72
N ALA A 310 -13.90 3.33 3.97
CA ALA A 310 -13.53 2.52 5.12
C ALA A 310 -14.59 1.45 5.45
N ALA A 311 -15.86 1.71 5.14
CA ALA A 311 -16.97 0.78 5.33
C ALA A 311 -17.05 -0.31 4.23
N ARG A 312 -16.28 -0.18 3.15
CA ARG A 312 -16.19 -1.19 2.08
C ARG A 312 -15.26 -2.35 2.48
N PHE A 313 -15.20 -3.37 1.65
CA PHE A 313 -14.10 -4.33 1.68
C PHE A 313 -12.77 -3.62 1.39
N ALA A 314 -11.68 -4.05 2.05
CA ALA A 314 -10.39 -3.40 1.93
C ALA A 314 -9.73 -3.63 0.56
N SER A 315 -10.00 -4.77 -0.07
CA SER A 315 -9.36 -5.19 -1.30
C SER A 315 -10.22 -6.16 -2.10
N GLY A 316 -9.84 -6.41 -3.36
CA GLY A 316 -10.44 -7.47 -4.17
C GLY A 316 -10.29 -8.86 -3.54
N ASP A 317 -9.30 -9.09 -2.69
CA ASP A 317 -9.12 -10.38 -2.00
C ASP A 317 -10.22 -10.66 -0.97
N GLU A 318 -10.67 -9.65 -0.23
CA GLU A 318 -11.79 -9.82 0.70
C GLU A 318 -13.12 -10.05 -0.03
N VAL A 319 -13.32 -9.35 -1.16
CA VAL A 319 -14.51 -9.55 -2.01
C VAL A 319 -14.49 -10.97 -2.58
N ARG A 320 -13.35 -11.42 -3.12
CA ARG A 320 -13.15 -12.78 -3.63
C ARG A 320 -13.45 -13.82 -2.54
N ALA A 321 -12.84 -13.68 -1.37
CA ALA A 321 -13.04 -14.63 -0.27
C ALA A 321 -14.51 -14.71 0.16
N SER A 322 -15.21 -13.58 0.24
CA SER A 322 -16.63 -13.52 0.58
C SER A 322 -17.51 -14.20 -0.47
N LEU A 323 -17.21 -14.02 -1.76
CA LEU A 323 -17.93 -14.67 -2.85
C LEU A 323 -17.62 -16.18 -2.93
N GLU A 324 -16.39 -16.59 -2.64
CA GLU A 324 -16.00 -18.02 -2.61
C GLU A 324 -16.67 -18.76 -1.46
N ALA A 325 -16.72 -18.16 -0.27
CA ALA A 325 -17.46 -18.70 0.88
C ALA A 325 -18.97 -18.84 0.57
N LEU A 326 -19.53 -17.87 -0.15
CA LEU A 326 -20.92 -17.95 -0.61
C LEU A 326 -21.14 -19.13 -1.57
N ALA A 327 -20.22 -19.35 -2.50
CA ALA A 327 -20.30 -20.43 -3.48
C ALA A 327 -20.16 -21.83 -2.87
N THR A 328 -19.35 -21.98 -1.81
CA THR A 328 -19.20 -23.26 -1.08
C THR A 328 -20.30 -23.52 -0.06
N GLY A 329 -21.16 -22.52 0.21
CA GLY A 329 -22.28 -22.64 1.14
C GLY A 329 -21.88 -22.57 2.61
N ASP A 330 -20.68 -22.06 2.93
CA ASP A 330 -20.16 -22.00 4.30
C ASP A 330 -20.88 -20.92 5.15
N PRO A 331 -21.66 -21.29 6.18
CA PRO A 331 -22.46 -20.35 6.95
C PRO A 331 -21.63 -19.44 7.89
N ALA A 332 -20.35 -19.74 8.13
CA ALA A 332 -19.49 -18.98 9.05
C ALA A 332 -19.19 -17.54 8.59
N ALA A 333 -19.39 -17.23 7.30
CA ALA A 333 -19.13 -15.90 6.74
C ALA A 333 -20.37 -14.96 6.73
N ALA A 334 -21.57 -15.46 7.06
CA ALA A 334 -22.85 -14.78 6.81
C ALA A 334 -23.54 -14.21 8.07
N THR A 335 -22.80 -13.87 9.12
CA THR A 335 -23.37 -13.14 10.26
C THR A 335 -22.73 -11.74 10.36
N PRO A 336 -23.52 -10.65 10.37
CA PRO A 336 -22.98 -9.34 10.70
C PRO A 336 -22.59 -9.38 12.18
N THR A 337 -21.31 -9.15 12.49
CA THR A 337 -20.89 -8.84 13.85
C THR A 337 -21.54 -7.51 14.20
N SER A 338 -22.72 -7.60 14.82
CA SER A 338 -23.43 -6.51 15.46
C SER A 338 -22.47 -5.84 16.44
N VAL A 339 -22.03 -4.64 16.09
CA VAL A 339 -21.36 -3.73 17.01
C VAL A 339 -22.33 -3.48 18.15
N ALA A 340 -22.05 -4.02 19.33
CA ALA A 340 -22.76 -3.64 20.54
C ALA A 340 -22.66 -2.11 20.71
N PRO A 341 -23.76 -1.40 21.00
CA PRO A 341 -23.66 0.03 21.28
C PRO A 341 -22.80 0.23 22.55
N PRO A 342 -21.98 1.28 22.62
CA PRO A 342 -21.15 1.54 23.79
C PRO A 342 -22.03 1.76 25.03
N PRO A 343 -21.57 1.37 26.23
CA PRO A 343 -22.35 1.56 27.45
C PRO A 343 -22.66 3.04 27.67
N ASP A 344 -23.93 3.29 28.00
CA ASP A 344 -24.53 4.58 28.24
C ASP A 344 -23.69 5.41 29.23
N ARG A 345 -23.27 6.61 28.82
CA ARG A 345 -22.50 7.53 29.67
C ARG A 345 -23.39 7.96 30.83
N ALA A 346 -23.23 7.30 31.97
CA ALA A 346 -23.82 7.72 33.22
C ALA A 346 -23.46 9.19 33.51
N ARG A 347 -24.51 10.02 33.61
CA ARG A 347 -24.45 11.45 33.94
C ARG A 347 -23.62 11.69 35.21
N PRO A 348 -22.75 12.71 35.27
CA PRO A 348 -22.01 13.01 36.49
C PRO A 348 -22.97 13.53 37.57
N ARG A 349 -22.96 12.83 38.71
CA ARG A 349 -23.67 13.17 39.94
C ARG A 349 -23.07 14.46 40.51
N ARG A 350 -23.96 15.42 40.75
CA ARG A 350 -23.73 16.70 41.42
C ARG A 350 -22.91 16.53 42.71
N TRP A 351 -21.76 17.19 42.79
CA TRP A 351 -21.12 17.48 44.07
C TRP A 351 -21.48 18.90 44.48
N ARG A 352 -22.18 18.98 45.62
CA ARG A 352 -22.41 20.20 46.37
C ARG A 352 -21.15 20.49 47.18
N THR A 353 -20.50 21.61 46.92
CA THR A 353 -19.77 22.38 47.95
C THR A 353 -19.82 23.87 47.59
N ALA A 354 -20.65 24.58 48.37
CA ALA A 354 -20.48 25.99 48.74
C ALA A 354 -19.10 26.16 49.42
N SER A 355 -18.37 27.29 49.44
CA SER A 355 -18.64 28.70 49.12
C SER A 355 -17.31 29.50 49.25
N ILE A 356 -17.16 30.59 48.47
CA ILE A 356 -16.51 31.89 48.79
C ILE A 356 -14.98 31.86 49.15
N GLY A 357 -14.08 32.63 48.55
CA GLY A 357 -14.24 33.98 48.01
C GLY A 357 -13.04 34.48 47.19
N VAL A 358 -13.37 35.49 46.41
CA VAL A 358 -12.55 36.35 45.57
C VAL A 358 -11.55 37.17 46.39
N LEU A 359 -10.30 37.28 45.94
CA LEU A 359 -9.47 38.51 45.94
C LEU A 359 -8.02 38.17 45.54
N GLY A 360 -7.48 38.86 44.54
CA GLY A 360 -6.02 39.02 44.44
C GLY A 360 -5.34 38.68 43.12
N ALA A 361 -6.08 38.56 42.01
CA ALA A 361 -5.47 38.88 40.71
C ALA A 361 -5.37 40.40 40.63
N LEU A 362 -4.29 41.00 41.19
CA LEU A 362 -3.79 42.36 40.92
C LEU A 362 -2.53 42.61 41.80
N ALA A 363 -1.44 41.92 41.48
CA ALA A 363 -0.08 42.35 41.85
C ALA A 363 0.92 41.72 40.86
N ALA A 364 0.70 41.96 39.58
CA ALA A 364 1.75 41.82 38.59
C ALA A 364 2.80 42.91 38.85
N LEU A 365 4.06 42.50 38.74
CA LEU A 365 5.16 43.34 38.27
C LEU A 365 5.46 44.59 39.10
N ALA A 366 6.38 44.44 40.06
CA ALA A 366 7.60 45.26 40.16
C ALA A 366 8.11 45.26 41.61
N LEU A 367 9.09 44.42 41.90
CA LEU A 367 10.27 44.88 42.64
C LEU A 367 11.40 43.87 42.45
N VAL A 368 12.08 44.09 41.33
CA VAL A 368 13.49 43.77 41.10
C VAL A 368 14.32 44.27 42.28
N GLY A 369 15.29 43.46 42.69
CA GLY A 369 16.53 43.95 43.28
C GLY A 369 16.59 43.90 44.80
N HIS A 370 16.92 42.73 45.35
CA HIS A 370 18.11 42.55 46.19
C HIS A 370 18.14 41.15 46.83
N ARG A 371 19.09 40.32 46.41
CA ARG A 371 20.16 39.75 47.26
C ARG A 371 20.81 38.54 46.59
N LEU A 372 21.91 38.84 45.90
CA LEU A 372 23.06 37.98 45.76
C LEU A 372 23.72 37.82 47.15
N TRP A 373 23.86 36.59 47.66
CA TRP A 373 25.11 35.95 48.13
C TRP A 373 24.76 34.73 49.03
N GLY A 374 25.33 33.56 48.71
CA GLY A 374 25.34 32.41 49.62
C GLY A 374 25.35 31.10 48.84
N GLY A 375 26.52 30.45 48.76
CA GLY A 375 26.72 29.20 48.05
C GLY A 375 25.98 28.01 48.66
N ASP A 376 25.84 26.96 47.85
CA ASP A 376 26.28 25.59 48.12
C ASP A 376 25.53 24.62 47.22
N HIS A 377 26.29 23.65 46.71
CA HIS A 377 25.92 22.50 45.88
C HIS A 377 24.42 22.30 45.61
N ALA A 378 24.00 22.68 44.41
CA ALA A 378 22.68 22.32 43.88
C ALA A 378 22.50 20.79 43.97
N PRO A 379 21.42 20.30 44.59
CA PRO A 379 21.14 18.88 44.66
C PRO A 379 20.94 18.37 43.23
N ARG A 380 21.67 17.31 42.86
CA ARG A 380 21.39 16.49 41.67
C ARG A 380 19.88 16.25 41.66
N SER A 381 19.21 16.83 40.67
CA SER A 381 17.76 16.79 40.58
C SER A 381 17.27 15.35 40.64
N ALA A 382 16.12 15.17 41.28
CA ALA A 382 15.41 13.90 41.41
C ALA A 382 15.10 13.20 40.07
N ALA A 383 15.41 13.82 38.92
CA ALA A 383 15.34 13.22 37.59
C ALA A 383 16.39 12.11 37.35
N ALA A 384 17.51 12.10 38.08
CA ALA A 384 18.51 11.03 37.98
C ALA A 384 18.21 9.81 38.88
N ALA A 385 17.23 9.91 39.78
CA ALA A 385 16.95 8.91 40.81
C ALA A 385 15.78 7.97 40.47
N ALA A 386 15.12 8.17 39.32
CA ALA A 386 14.00 7.34 38.86
C ALA A 386 14.36 6.37 37.71
N LEU A 387 15.65 6.04 37.54
CA LEU A 387 16.08 4.85 36.79
C LEU A 387 15.87 3.61 37.68
N GLU A 388 14.62 3.29 38.01
CA GLU A 388 14.28 1.93 38.43
C GLU A 388 14.62 1.00 37.26
N ARG A 389 15.59 0.11 37.53
CA ARG A 389 16.32 -0.67 36.53
C ARG A 389 15.38 -1.57 35.75
N CYS A 390 15.45 -1.48 34.42
CA CYS A 390 14.94 -2.54 33.56
C CYS A 390 15.52 -3.89 34.02
N PRO A 391 14.74 -4.98 33.97
CA PRO A 391 15.26 -6.33 34.18
C PRO A 391 16.52 -6.59 33.35
N ASP A 392 17.44 -7.45 33.81
CA ASP A 392 18.73 -7.70 33.15
C ASP A 392 18.59 -8.17 31.68
N ASP A 393 17.49 -8.83 31.37
CA ASP A 393 17.12 -9.30 30.02
C ASP A 393 16.47 -8.23 29.13
N MET A 394 16.33 -6.99 29.62
CA MET A 394 15.76 -5.85 28.91
C MET A 394 16.75 -4.69 28.84
N VAL A 395 16.57 -3.82 27.85
CA VAL A 395 17.30 -2.56 27.70
C VAL A 395 16.40 -1.37 28.02
N ALA A 396 17.00 -0.36 28.66
CA ALA A 396 16.31 0.89 29.00
C ALA A 396 16.34 1.84 27.80
N VAL A 397 15.15 2.28 27.37
CA VAL A 397 14.99 3.30 26.34
C VAL A 397 14.53 4.60 27.02
N PRO A 398 15.35 5.66 27.04
CA PRO A 398 15.01 6.90 27.72
C PRO A 398 13.95 7.68 26.96
N THR A 399 13.24 8.56 27.66
CA THR A 399 12.34 9.54 27.04
C THR A 399 13.06 10.30 25.92
N GLY A 400 12.39 10.48 24.79
CA GLY A 400 12.91 11.30 23.71
C GLY A 400 11.94 11.45 22.55
N THR A 401 12.36 12.26 21.58
CA THR A 401 11.60 12.56 20.37
C THR A 401 12.39 12.11 19.15
N PHE A 402 11.72 11.49 18.20
CA PHE A 402 12.29 11.06 16.92
C PHE A 402 11.29 11.24 15.78
N THR A 403 11.74 11.10 14.53
CA THR A 403 10.90 11.25 13.33
C THR A 403 10.39 9.89 12.86
N MET A 404 9.23 9.41 13.31
CA MET A 404 8.73 8.11 12.87
C MET A 404 8.45 8.09 11.36
N GLY A 405 8.82 7.00 10.69
CA GLY A 405 8.63 6.82 9.24
C GLY A 405 9.84 7.20 8.38
N SER A 406 9.65 7.14 7.06
CA SER A 406 10.72 7.32 6.09
C SER A 406 10.87 8.76 5.60
N PRO A 407 12.10 9.22 5.29
CA PRO A 407 12.31 10.49 4.59
C PRO A 407 11.58 10.53 3.24
N ASP A 408 11.10 11.71 2.85
CA ASP A 408 10.41 11.93 1.57
C ASP A 408 11.21 11.34 0.39
N GLY A 409 10.52 10.57 -0.47
CA GLY A 409 11.12 9.92 -1.63
C GLY A 409 11.89 8.62 -1.33
N THR A 410 11.87 8.14 -0.09
CA THR A 410 12.43 6.84 0.32
C THR A 410 11.38 6.00 1.06
N GLY A 411 11.60 4.68 1.15
CA GLY A 411 10.66 3.77 1.83
C GLY A 411 9.37 3.50 1.05
N ASP A 412 8.57 2.58 1.57
CA ASP A 412 7.25 2.24 1.04
C ASP A 412 6.19 3.29 1.45
N ALA A 413 5.08 3.38 0.73
CA ALA A 413 4.10 4.46 0.90
C ALA A 413 3.42 4.48 2.28
N ASP A 414 3.38 3.35 2.97
CA ASP A 414 2.81 3.17 4.32
C ASP A 414 3.76 3.61 5.45
N GLU A 415 4.98 4.02 5.09
CA GLU A 415 5.95 4.64 5.99
C GLU A 415 5.86 6.17 6.01
N HIS A 416 4.84 6.73 5.32
CA HIS A 416 4.62 8.16 5.12
C HIS A 416 3.28 8.64 5.70
N PRO A 417 3.19 9.94 6.09
CA PRO A 417 4.29 10.91 6.11
C PRO A 417 5.22 10.72 7.33
N PRO A 418 6.49 11.13 7.23
CA PRO A 418 7.36 11.22 8.39
C PRO A 418 6.83 12.28 9.36
N HIS A 419 6.75 11.95 10.65
CA HIS A 419 6.19 12.84 11.67
C HIS A 419 6.93 12.70 13.00
N ALA A 420 6.84 13.72 13.85
CA ALA A 420 7.54 13.73 15.13
C ALA A 420 6.76 12.92 16.19
N VAL A 421 7.43 11.96 16.83
CA VAL A 421 6.85 11.15 17.92
C VAL A 421 7.70 11.32 19.16
N THR A 422 7.06 11.64 20.29
CA THR A 422 7.69 11.71 21.61
C THR A 422 7.27 10.51 22.44
N LEU A 423 8.23 9.79 23.01
CA LEU A 423 7.97 8.63 23.85
C LEU A 423 8.42 8.87 25.28
N SER A 424 7.60 8.42 26.22
CA SER A 424 7.99 8.21 27.61
C SER A 424 9.09 7.14 27.71
N ALA A 425 9.80 7.09 28.84
CA ALA A 425 10.80 6.04 29.01
C ALA A 425 10.11 4.66 29.15
N TYR A 426 10.74 3.61 28.65
CA TYR A 426 10.28 2.22 28.80
C TYR A 426 11.46 1.24 28.73
N CYS A 427 11.18 -0.02 29.04
CA CYS A 427 12.10 -1.13 28.83
C CYS A 427 11.63 -1.97 27.63
N ILE A 428 12.55 -2.47 26.82
CA ILE A 428 12.27 -3.46 25.76
C ILE A 428 13.22 -4.65 25.89
N ASP A 429 12.76 -5.86 25.58
CA ASP A 429 13.60 -7.05 25.61
C ASP A 429 14.86 -6.83 24.75
N ARG A 430 16.01 -7.30 25.28
CA ARG A 430 17.30 -7.14 24.60
C ARG A 430 17.33 -7.86 23.26
N THR A 431 16.66 -9.00 23.17
CA THR A 431 16.56 -9.85 21.97
C THR A 431 15.11 -10.31 21.79
N GLU A 432 14.82 -11.01 20.70
CA GLU A 432 13.55 -11.70 20.51
C GLU A 432 13.35 -12.81 21.55
N VAL A 433 12.09 -13.19 21.77
CA VAL A 433 11.75 -14.30 22.66
C VAL A 433 12.25 -15.62 22.08
N THR A 434 12.98 -16.41 22.87
CA THR A 434 13.51 -17.70 22.39
C THR A 434 12.49 -18.83 22.47
N VAL A 435 12.74 -19.91 21.72
CA VAL A 435 11.94 -21.14 21.82
C VAL A 435 11.90 -21.68 23.24
N ALA A 436 13.05 -21.71 23.93
CA ALA A 436 13.12 -22.18 25.32
C ALA A 436 12.28 -21.29 26.27
N ALA A 437 12.33 -19.98 26.08
CA ALA A 437 11.56 -19.04 26.89
C ALA A 437 10.04 -19.21 26.66
N TYR A 438 9.60 -19.29 25.41
CA TYR A 438 8.18 -19.54 25.09
C TYR A 438 7.70 -20.90 25.61
N ALA A 439 8.53 -21.94 25.47
CA ALA A 439 8.23 -23.28 25.99
C ALA A 439 8.01 -23.28 27.51
N ALA A 440 8.72 -22.44 28.27
CA ALA A 440 8.48 -22.27 29.70
C ALA A 440 7.07 -21.74 30.00
N CYS A 441 6.57 -20.79 29.20
CA CYS A 441 5.19 -20.32 29.32
C CYS A 441 4.18 -21.43 28.98
N ALA A 442 4.40 -22.13 27.87
CA ALA A 442 3.53 -23.22 27.44
C ALA A 442 3.45 -24.36 28.48
N ALA A 443 4.56 -24.67 29.15
CA ALA A 443 4.62 -25.68 30.20
C ALA A 443 3.75 -25.33 31.43
N THR A 444 3.49 -24.04 31.68
CA THR A 444 2.57 -23.60 32.76
C THR A 444 1.09 -23.65 32.34
N GLY A 445 0.80 -23.85 31.05
CA GLY A 445 -0.55 -23.72 30.49
C GLY A 445 -1.01 -22.27 30.26
N ALA A 446 -0.17 -21.28 30.58
CA ALA A 446 -0.48 -19.86 30.33
C ALA A 446 -0.38 -19.47 28.85
N CYS A 447 0.50 -20.14 28.09
CA CYS A 447 0.57 -20.01 26.63
C CYS A 447 0.10 -21.30 25.96
N SER A 448 -0.51 -21.19 24.78
CA SER A 448 -0.76 -22.36 23.94
C SER A 448 0.57 -22.90 23.37
N PRO A 449 0.70 -24.22 23.18
CA PRO A 449 1.88 -24.79 22.51
C PRO A 449 2.08 -24.17 21.12
N PRO A 450 3.33 -23.99 20.67
CA PRO A 450 3.60 -23.43 19.36
C PRO A 450 2.99 -24.36 18.28
N PRO A 451 2.20 -23.84 17.31
CA PRO A 451 1.46 -24.67 16.34
C PRO A 451 2.33 -25.43 15.33
N LEU A 452 3.64 -25.15 15.30
CA LEU A 452 4.66 -25.72 14.41
C LEU A 452 4.30 -25.70 12.92
N THR A 453 3.35 -24.84 12.54
CA THR A 453 2.83 -24.72 11.18
C THR A 453 2.66 -23.26 10.82
N VAL A 454 3.16 -22.90 9.64
CA VAL A 454 2.85 -21.59 9.06
C VAL A 454 1.37 -21.51 8.73
N HIS A 455 0.82 -20.31 8.81
CA HIS A 455 -0.56 -20.03 8.46
C HIS A 455 -0.62 -18.58 7.99
N TRP A 456 -0.70 -18.37 6.68
CA TRP A 456 -0.81 -17.04 6.11
C TRP A 456 -1.53 -17.15 4.77
N SER A 457 -2.32 -16.14 4.41
CA SER A 457 -3.13 -16.15 3.19
C SER A 457 -2.31 -16.22 1.89
N ALA A 458 -1.01 -15.90 1.96
CA ALA A 458 -0.10 -16.06 0.84
C ALA A 458 0.35 -17.51 0.60
N TYR A 459 0.25 -18.38 1.61
CA TYR A 459 0.63 -19.78 1.49
C TYR A 459 -0.45 -20.60 0.80
N SER A 460 -0.08 -21.29 -0.28
CA SER A 460 -0.92 -22.32 -0.87
C SER A 460 -0.88 -23.60 0.00
N PRO A 461 -1.87 -24.52 -0.12
CA PRO A 461 -1.83 -25.76 0.65
C PRO A 461 -0.53 -26.58 0.50
N PRO A 462 0.12 -26.63 -0.69
CA PRO A 462 1.47 -27.20 -0.83
C PRO A 462 2.58 -26.44 -0.10
N ASP A 463 2.45 -25.14 0.10
CA ASP A 463 3.47 -24.33 0.76
C ASP A 463 3.47 -24.55 2.27
N VAL A 464 2.30 -24.75 2.87
CA VAL A 464 2.19 -24.94 4.33
C VAL A 464 3.19 -25.98 4.86
N PRO A 465 3.23 -27.25 4.41
CA PRO A 465 4.21 -28.21 4.89
C PRO A 465 5.66 -27.86 4.50
N ARG A 466 5.87 -27.16 3.38
CA ARG A 466 7.20 -26.73 2.92
C ARG A 466 7.79 -25.67 3.84
N TYR A 467 7.04 -24.66 4.24
CA TYR A 467 7.56 -23.59 5.08
C TYR A 467 7.48 -23.95 6.58
N SER A 468 6.53 -24.79 6.98
CA SER A 468 6.42 -25.30 8.36
C SER A 468 7.64 -26.09 8.84
N ARG A 469 8.48 -26.57 7.92
CA ARG A 469 9.75 -27.23 8.27
C ARG A 469 10.75 -26.27 8.94
N TRP A 470 10.57 -24.96 8.74
CA TRP A 470 11.42 -23.90 9.28
C TRP A 470 10.83 -23.22 10.52
N CYS A 471 9.68 -23.70 11.03
CA CYS A 471 9.25 -23.34 12.37
C CYS A 471 10.21 -23.96 13.40
N ASN A 472 10.87 -23.12 14.20
CA ASN A 472 11.80 -23.51 15.24
C ASN A 472 11.10 -24.33 16.32
N ARG A 473 11.81 -25.36 16.81
CA ARG A 473 11.29 -26.33 17.80
C ARG A 473 12.29 -26.49 18.93
N GLY A 474 11.98 -27.39 19.87
CA GLY A 474 12.80 -27.62 21.06
C GLY A 474 14.24 -28.08 20.79
N ASP A 475 14.58 -28.47 19.56
CA ASP A 475 15.95 -28.74 19.11
C ASP A 475 16.78 -27.47 18.82
N ARG A 476 16.13 -26.30 18.81
CA ARG A 476 16.72 -24.97 18.63
C ARG A 476 16.33 -24.03 19.78
N PRO A 477 16.71 -24.34 21.03
CA PRO A 477 16.20 -23.64 22.21
C PRO A 477 16.57 -22.16 22.27
N ASP A 478 17.72 -21.78 21.71
CA ASP A 478 18.27 -20.42 21.77
C ASP A 478 17.91 -19.57 20.53
N HIS A 479 17.19 -20.13 19.56
CA HIS A 479 16.68 -19.41 18.40
C HIS A 479 15.39 -18.66 18.75
N PRO A 480 15.03 -17.60 17.99
CA PRO A 480 13.77 -16.90 18.18
C PRO A 480 12.60 -17.87 17.99
N ILE A 481 11.59 -17.75 18.84
CA ILE A 481 10.32 -18.42 18.58
C ILE A 481 9.69 -17.79 17.33
N ASN A 482 9.28 -18.63 16.39
CA ASN A 482 8.61 -18.22 15.15
C ASN A 482 7.36 -19.08 14.92
N CYS A 483 6.62 -18.79 13.84
CA CYS A 483 5.32 -19.41 13.57
C CYS A 483 4.33 -19.23 14.74
N ILE A 484 4.35 -18.04 15.36
CA ILE A 484 3.49 -17.63 16.45
C ILE A 484 2.57 -16.51 15.97
N ASP A 485 1.30 -16.59 16.33
CA ASP A 485 0.32 -15.54 16.01
C ASP A 485 0.35 -14.40 17.05
N TRP A 486 -0.35 -13.31 16.75
CA TRP A 486 -0.32 -12.12 17.60
C TRP A 486 -0.88 -12.39 19.00
N ASP A 487 -1.97 -13.16 19.11
CA ASP A 487 -2.61 -13.47 20.40
C ASP A 487 -1.68 -14.30 21.29
N GLN A 488 -0.96 -15.27 20.70
CA GLN A 488 0.05 -16.06 21.39
C GLN A 488 1.24 -15.21 21.86
N ALA A 489 1.71 -14.29 21.02
CA ALA A 489 2.78 -13.36 21.37
C ALA A 489 2.36 -12.44 22.54
N ALA A 490 1.17 -11.86 22.46
CA ALA A 490 0.58 -11.03 23.50
C ALA A 490 0.38 -11.80 24.82
N ALA A 491 -0.11 -13.04 24.76
CA ALA A 491 -0.28 -13.91 25.93
C ALA A 491 1.05 -14.19 26.64
N TYR A 492 2.13 -14.45 25.88
CA TYR A 492 3.45 -14.64 26.46
C TYR A 492 3.96 -13.38 27.17
N CYS A 493 3.86 -12.22 26.51
CA CYS A 493 4.29 -10.97 27.14
C CYS A 493 3.48 -10.68 28.40
N ALA A 494 2.17 -10.87 28.37
CA ALA A 494 1.30 -10.72 29.54
C ALA A 494 1.69 -11.66 30.69
N TRP A 495 2.01 -12.93 30.39
CA TRP A 495 2.49 -13.90 31.38
C TRP A 495 3.80 -13.47 32.06
N ARG A 496 4.71 -12.78 31.34
CA ARG A 496 5.92 -12.18 31.88
C ARG A 496 5.69 -10.87 32.66
N GLY A 497 4.45 -10.40 32.78
CA GLY A 497 4.13 -9.08 33.34
C GLY A 497 4.60 -7.94 32.43
N ARG A 498 4.65 -8.19 31.12
CA ARG A 498 5.07 -7.28 30.04
C ARG A 498 3.92 -7.14 29.03
N ARG A 499 4.16 -6.45 27.92
CA ARG A 499 3.26 -6.34 26.76
C ARG A 499 4.08 -6.40 25.48
N LEU A 500 3.43 -6.48 24.32
CA LEU A 500 4.12 -6.16 23.07
C LEU A 500 4.51 -4.67 23.07
N PRO A 501 5.66 -4.30 22.47
CA PRO A 501 6.02 -2.90 22.25
C PRO A 501 4.96 -2.24 21.36
N SER A 502 4.74 -0.94 21.53
CA SER A 502 4.04 -0.21 20.48
C SER A 502 4.92 -0.11 19.23
N GLU A 503 4.31 0.16 18.09
CA GLU A 503 5.02 0.35 16.83
C GLU A 503 6.06 1.46 16.94
N ALA A 504 5.68 2.58 17.56
CA ALA A 504 6.57 3.71 17.78
C ALA A 504 7.70 3.38 18.76
N GLU A 505 7.40 2.65 19.84
CA GLU A 505 8.42 2.15 20.77
C GLU A 505 9.43 1.27 20.03
N TRP A 506 8.97 0.31 19.24
CA TRP A 506 9.85 -0.57 18.49
C TRP A 506 10.78 0.22 17.56
N GLU A 507 10.24 1.14 16.76
CA GLU A 507 11.05 1.91 15.80
C GLU A 507 12.05 2.82 16.53
N TYR A 508 11.63 3.48 17.61
CA TYR A 508 12.51 4.29 18.42
C TYR A 508 13.63 3.46 19.04
N ALA A 509 13.31 2.29 19.62
CA ALA A 509 14.30 1.38 20.17
C ALA A 509 15.33 0.92 19.12
N ALA A 510 14.90 0.76 17.87
CA ALA A 510 15.75 0.39 16.75
C ALA A 510 16.69 1.54 16.36
N ARG A 511 16.16 2.74 16.12
CA ARG A 511 16.94 3.80 15.43
C ARG A 511 17.30 5.03 16.27
N GLY A 512 16.66 5.23 17.42
CA GLY A 512 16.83 6.44 18.23
C GLY A 512 16.41 7.71 17.48
N SER A 513 17.07 8.83 17.76
CA SER A 513 16.72 10.17 17.25
C SER A 513 17.68 10.73 16.20
N ASP A 514 18.71 9.99 15.80
CA ASP A 514 19.79 10.49 14.94
C ASP A 514 19.57 10.30 13.43
N GLY A 515 18.39 9.81 13.03
CA GLY A 515 18.04 9.65 11.63
C GLY A 515 18.68 8.45 10.94
N ARG A 516 19.28 7.51 11.67
CA ARG A 516 19.83 6.28 11.07
C ARG A 516 18.74 5.44 10.39
N ALA A 517 19.12 4.76 9.31
CA ALA A 517 18.26 3.89 8.53
C ALA A 517 18.14 2.49 9.16
N TYR A 518 19.21 1.94 9.72
CA TYR A 518 19.27 0.62 10.34
C TYR A 518 19.59 0.71 11.84
N PRO A 519 19.31 -0.34 12.64
CA PRO A 519 19.59 -0.30 14.08
C PRO A 519 21.03 0.07 14.43
N TRP A 520 21.98 -0.50 13.71
CA TRP A 520 23.43 -0.27 13.87
C TRP A 520 23.97 0.99 13.15
N GLY A 521 23.12 1.77 12.47
CA GLY A 521 23.53 2.99 11.75
C GLY A 521 23.14 3.00 10.27
N ASN A 522 23.98 3.64 9.43
CA ASN A 522 23.72 3.81 7.99
C ASN A 522 24.59 2.91 7.10
N GLN A 523 25.30 1.95 7.70
CA GLN A 523 26.07 0.97 6.94
C GLN A 523 25.14 -0.08 6.33
N PRO A 524 25.34 -0.50 5.07
CA PRO A 524 24.52 -1.52 4.44
C PRO A 524 24.47 -2.83 5.26
N PRO A 525 23.37 -3.60 5.14
CA PRO A 525 23.26 -4.95 5.68
C PRO A 525 24.44 -5.85 5.26
N SER A 526 24.86 -6.74 6.16
CA SER A 526 25.96 -7.68 5.92
C SER A 526 25.86 -8.87 6.86
N ALA A 527 26.39 -10.02 6.47
CA ALA A 527 26.48 -11.26 7.26
C ALA A 527 27.13 -11.13 8.66
N ARG A 528 27.70 -9.98 9.03
CA ARG A 528 28.24 -9.73 10.39
C ARG A 528 27.25 -9.03 11.33
N ARG A 529 26.17 -8.45 10.80
CA ARG A 529 25.30 -7.52 11.54
C ARG A 529 23.88 -8.00 11.72
N LEU A 530 23.44 -8.98 10.95
CA LEU A 530 22.10 -9.52 11.04
C LEU A 530 22.01 -10.82 10.25
N ASP A 531 20.98 -11.57 10.55
CA ASP A 531 20.57 -12.79 9.86
C ASP A 531 19.51 -12.46 8.78
N LEU A 532 19.95 -12.44 7.52
CA LEU A 532 19.12 -12.34 6.31
C LEU A 532 19.59 -13.35 5.29
N CYS A 533 18.78 -13.63 4.26
CA CYS A 533 19.15 -14.65 3.29
C CYS A 533 20.49 -14.37 2.58
N GLY A 534 21.55 -15.08 3.00
CA GLY A 534 22.87 -15.12 2.39
C GLY A 534 23.02 -16.22 1.35
N THR A 535 24.24 -16.71 1.18
CA THR A 535 24.55 -17.76 0.20
C THR A 535 24.02 -19.14 0.62
N GLU A 536 24.09 -19.43 1.91
CA GLU A 536 23.60 -20.60 2.62
C GLU A 536 22.06 -20.69 2.57
N CYS A 537 21.35 -19.61 2.89
CA CYS A 537 19.91 -19.54 2.76
C CYS A 537 19.47 -19.69 1.29
N ALA A 538 20.13 -19.00 0.35
CA ALA A 538 19.80 -19.15 -1.07
C ALA A 538 20.01 -20.59 -1.58
N ALA A 539 21.03 -21.28 -1.05
CA ALA A 539 21.27 -22.69 -1.33
C ALA A 539 20.19 -23.59 -0.72
N LEU A 540 19.79 -23.36 0.55
CA LEU A 540 18.68 -24.02 1.22
C LEU A 540 17.41 -23.91 0.38
N VAL A 541 17.06 -22.70 -0.05
CA VAL A 541 15.81 -22.46 -0.78
C VAL A 541 15.84 -23.14 -2.14
N ARG A 542 16.96 -23.06 -2.87
CA ARG A 542 17.10 -23.78 -4.14
C ARG A 542 16.91 -25.29 -3.97
N ARG A 543 17.42 -25.84 -2.87
CA ARG A 543 17.27 -27.26 -2.50
C ARG A 543 15.84 -27.62 -2.12
N ASP A 544 15.21 -26.84 -1.25
CA ASP A 544 13.99 -27.22 -0.53
C ASP A 544 12.70 -26.71 -1.17
N LEU A 545 12.77 -25.59 -1.88
CA LEU A 545 11.65 -24.95 -2.57
C LEU A 545 11.79 -24.95 -4.10
N GLN A 546 12.98 -25.26 -4.63
CA GLN A 546 13.27 -25.17 -6.07
C GLN A 546 13.11 -23.74 -6.61
N GLU A 547 13.41 -22.74 -5.78
CA GLU A 547 13.37 -21.33 -6.12
C GLU A 547 14.78 -20.73 -6.18
N ASP A 548 14.95 -19.67 -6.97
CA ASP A 548 16.24 -19.00 -7.14
C ASP A 548 16.24 -17.66 -6.40
N TRP A 549 16.52 -17.71 -5.10
CA TRP A 549 16.60 -16.52 -4.27
C TRP A 549 17.95 -15.84 -4.47
N LYS A 550 17.94 -14.52 -4.68
CA LYS A 550 19.17 -13.73 -4.72
C LYS A 550 19.62 -13.44 -3.28
N PRO A 551 20.86 -13.80 -2.91
CA PRO A 551 21.43 -13.43 -1.62
C PRO A 551 21.40 -11.92 -1.43
N ILE A 552 21.08 -11.47 -0.22
CA ILE A 552 21.10 -10.04 0.16
C ILE A 552 22.54 -9.58 0.34
N TYR A 553 23.43 -10.49 0.74
CA TYR A 553 24.88 -10.33 0.76
C TYR A 553 25.54 -11.59 0.20
N GLU A 554 26.66 -11.43 -0.52
CA GLU A 554 27.46 -12.53 -1.06
C GLU A 554 28.37 -13.14 0.03
N ALA A 555 27.77 -13.58 1.13
CA ALA A 555 28.48 -14.16 2.27
C ALA A 555 27.64 -15.25 2.95
N ASP A 556 28.35 -16.13 3.64
CA ASP A 556 27.79 -17.13 4.55
C ASP A 556 27.84 -16.60 5.98
N ASP A 557 26.68 -16.44 6.61
CA ASP A 557 26.55 -16.02 8.02
C ASP A 557 26.50 -17.20 8.99
N GLY A 558 26.51 -18.43 8.47
CA GLY A 558 26.50 -19.68 9.22
C GLY A 558 25.11 -20.24 9.48
N TRP A 559 24.04 -19.58 9.03
CA TRP A 559 22.65 -19.96 9.36
C TRP A 559 21.76 -20.04 8.12
N GLU A 560 21.35 -21.26 7.74
CA GLU A 560 20.42 -21.42 6.60
C GLU A 560 19.03 -20.79 6.85
N THR A 561 18.61 -20.62 8.12
CA THR A 561 17.34 -19.98 8.49
C THR A 561 17.53 -18.92 9.58
N THR A 562 17.03 -19.14 10.79
CA THR A 562 17.25 -18.22 11.92
C THR A 562 18.59 -18.52 12.60
N ALA A 563 19.21 -17.51 13.20
CA ALA A 563 20.33 -17.66 14.13
C ALA A 563 19.87 -17.72 15.61
N PRO A 564 20.70 -18.21 16.54
CA PRO A 564 20.50 -17.98 17.96
C PRO A 564 20.42 -16.48 18.25
N VAL A 565 19.50 -16.07 19.12
CA VAL A 565 19.34 -14.66 19.45
C VAL A 565 20.63 -14.09 20.05
N GLY A 566 20.98 -12.86 19.69
CA GLY A 566 22.19 -12.17 20.13
C GLY A 566 23.49 -12.61 19.44
N SER A 567 23.42 -13.40 18.37
CA SER A 567 24.62 -13.86 17.63
C SER A 567 25.41 -12.72 16.98
N TYR A 568 24.75 -11.60 16.68
CA TYR A 568 25.36 -10.47 15.99
C TYR A 568 25.55 -9.29 16.95
N ALA A 569 26.69 -9.23 17.65
CA ALA A 569 26.98 -8.11 18.55
C ALA A 569 27.02 -6.75 17.84
N ASP A 570 27.44 -6.73 16.57
CA ASP A 570 27.48 -5.53 15.72
C ASP A 570 26.09 -5.08 15.22
N SER A 571 25.03 -5.81 15.57
CA SER A 571 23.62 -5.47 15.25
C SER A 571 23.03 -4.40 16.17
N ALA A 572 23.72 -4.08 17.27
CA ALA A 572 23.17 -3.33 18.38
C ALA A 572 22.55 -1.97 17.96
N SER A 573 21.33 -1.75 18.44
CA SER A 573 20.64 -0.46 18.38
C SER A 573 21.39 0.58 19.24
N PRO A 574 21.09 1.90 19.11
CA PRO A 574 21.71 2.91 19.96
C PRO A 574 21.46 2.71 21.46
N PHE A 575 20.46 1.90 21.83
CA PHE A 575 20.12 1.58 23.21
C PHE A 575 20.59 0.18 23.64
N GLY A 576 21.23 -0.57 22.74
CA GLY A 576 21.78 -1.89 23.01
C GLY A 576 20.81 -3.05 22.82
N ALA A 577 19.64 -2.83 22.22
CA ALA A 577 18.78 -3.92 21.74
C ALA A 577 19.47 -4.58 20.54
N LEU A 578 19.48 -5.91 20.50
CA LEU A 578 20.04 -6.72 19.43
C LEU A 578 18.93 -7.25 18.53
N ASP A 579 19.33 -7.67 17.33
CA ASP A 579 18.46 -8.39 16.38
C ASP A 579 17.18 -7.62 16.02
N MET A 580 17.19 -6.29 16.14
CA MET A 580 16.07 -5.42 15.74
C MET A 580 15.85 -5.46 14.21
N ALA A 581 16.75 -6.08 13.44
CA ALA A 581 16.53 -6.40 12.04
C ALA A 581 17.31 -7.68 11.74
N GLY A 582 16.71 -8.58 10.94
CA GLY A 582 17.18 -9.95 10.74
C GLY A 582 16.47 -10.94 11.67
N ASN A 583 16.77 -12.24 11.53
CA ASN A 583 16.10 -13.34 12.22
C ASN A 583 14.59 -13.41 11.89
N VAL A 584 13.78 -12.59 12.55
CA VAL A 584 12.33 -12.57 12.41
C VAL A 584 11.78 -11.15 12.29
N TRP A 585 10.71 -11.01 11.53
CA TRP A 585 9.73 -9.95 11.73
C TRP A 585 9.14 -10.06 13.13
N GLU A 586 8.82 -8.93 13.74
CA GLU A 586 8.34 -8.91 15.12
C GLU A 586 6.98 -8.28 15.23
N TRP A 587 6.03 -9.00 15.83
CA TRP A 587 4.74 -8.44 16.21
C TRP A 587 4.88 -7.26 17.16
N VAL A 588 4.14 -6.18 16.89
CA VAL A 588 3.94 -5.05 17.80
C VAL A 588 2.47 -4.95 18.23
N ALA A 589 2.18 -4.17 19.26
CA ALA A 589 0.85 -4.09 19.86
C ALA A 589 -0.19 -3.45 18.93
N ASP A 590 0.23 -2.52 18.08
CA ASP A 590 -0.63 -1.62 17.34
C ASP A 590 -1.39 -2.33 16.22
N TRP A 591 -2.63 -1.88 16.01
CA TRP A 591 -3.36 -2.17 14.78
C TRP A 591 -2.75 -1.38 13.62
N TYR A 592 -2.76 -1.96 12.43
CA TYR A 592 -2.28 -1.28 11.24
C TYR A 592 -3.16 -0.07 10.89
N GLY A 593 -2.51 1.07 10.62
CA GLY A 593 -3.14 2.33 10.25
C GLY A 593 -2.17 3.31 9.59
N PRO A 594 -2.71 4.34 8.91
CA PRO A 594 -1.90 5.37 8.29
C PRO A 594 -1.22 6.26 9.34
N TYR A 595 -0.05 6.81 9.01
CA TYR A 595 0.58 7.81 9.86
C TYR A 595 -0.15 9.15 9.78
N PRO A 596 -0.31 9.86 10.91
CA PRO A 596 -0.75 11.23 10.89
C PRO A 596 0.38 12.15 10.43
N ALA A 597 0.01 13.30 9.86
CA ALA A 597 0.97 14.37 9.59
C ALA A 597 1.34 15.16 10.87
N ALA A 598 0.54 15.03 11.93
CA ALA A 598 0.71 15.77 13.17
C ALA A 598 1.67 15.05 14.13
N PRO A 599 2.41 15.78 14.98
CA PRO A 599 3.21 15.16 16.03
C PRO A 599 2.37 14.39 17.05
N GLU A 600 2.91 13.28 17.56
CA GLU A 600 2.24 12.42 18.55
C GLU A 600 3.09 12.24 19.83
N THR A 601 2.43 11.80 20.91
CA THR A 601 3.08 11.43 22.17
C THR A 601 2.54 10.08 22.63
N ASP A 602 3.43 9.12 22.84
CA ASP A 602 3.12 7.73 23.20
C ASP A 602 1.99 7.09 22.35
N PRO A 603 2.06 7.16 21.00
CA PRO A 603 1.00 6.66 20.14
C PRO A 603 0.81 5.15 20.31
N GLN A 604 -0.44 4.71 20.17
CA GLN A 604 -0.89 3.31 20.30
C GLN A 604 -1.60 2.81 19.02
N GLY A 605 -1.45 3.56 17.93
CA GLY A 605 -2.16 3.32 16.69
C GLY A 605 -3.69 3.42 16.83
N PRO A 606 -4.44 2.93 15.82
CA PRO A 606 -5.90 2.81 15.88
C PRO A 606 -6.36 1.89 17.02
N ALA A 607 -7.50 2.20 17.63
CA ALA A 607 -8.07 1.40 18.72
C ALA A 607 -8.52 -0.02 18.30
N ALA A 608 -8.76 -0.25 17.01
CA ALA A 608 -9.14 -1.54 16.43
C ALA A 608 -8.72 -1.59 14.96
N GLY A 609 -8.53 -2.79 14.44
CA GLY A 609 -8.16 -3.03 13.03
C GLY A 609 -8.41 -4.46 12.59
N THR A 610 -7.99 -4.78 11.37
CA THR A 610 -8.07 -6.14 10.79
C THR A 610 -6.71 -6.80 10.67
N SER A 611 -5.63 -6.05 10.91
CA SER A 611 -4.26 -6.51 10.79
C SER A 611 -3.41 -5.83 11.85
N HIS A 612 -2.49 -6.58 12.45
CA HIS A 612 -1.46 -6.02 13.32
C HIS A 612 -0.21 -5.73 12.51
N ILE A 613 0.60 -4.82 13.04
CA ILE A 613 1.88 -4.46 12.44
C ILE A 613 2.95 -5.47 12.88
N SER A 614 3.89 -5.73 11.97
CA SER A 614 5.19 -6.29 12.32
C SER A 614 6.31 -5.41 11.80
N ARG A 615 7.44 -5.41 12.51
CA ARG A 615 8.63 -4.57 12.23
C ARG A 615 9.90 -5.40 12.18
N GLY A 616 10.97 -4.81 11.65
CA GLY A 616 12.28 -5.44 11.54
C GLY A 616 12.52 -5.95 10.13
N ALA A 617 12.90 -7.21 10.03
CA ALA A 617 13.01 -7.97 8.79
C ALA A 617 13.31 -9.41 9.17
N GLY A 618 12.61 -10.39 8.62
CA GLY A 618 12.92 -11.80 8.83
C GLY A 618 14.02 -12.32 7.91
N TRP A 619 14.64 -13.45 8.27
CA TRP A 619 15.68 -14.11 7.47
C TRP A 619 15.24 -14.36 6.01
N ALA A 620 13.94 -14.58 5.79
CA ALA A 620 13.34 -14.83 4.49
C ALA A 620 12.97 -13.55 3.70
N SER A 621 13.27 -12.37 4.23
CA SER A 621 13.00 -11.08 3.60
C SER A 621 13.71 -10.91 2.25
N ARG A 622 13.10 -10.12 1.35
CA ARG A 622 13.60 -9.91 -0.02
C ARG A 622 14.15 -8.50 -0.21
N GLY A 623 15.47 -8.41 -0.09
CA GLY A 623 16.23 -7.20 -0.36
C GLY A 623 16.62 -6.41 0.88
N ALA A 624 17.79 -5.78 0.81
CA ALA A 624 18.42 -5.06 1.91
C ALA A 624 17.59 -3.87 2.44
N GLN A 625 16.68 -3.33 1.63
CA GLN A 625 15.79 -2.24 2.03
C GLN A 625 14.80 -2.64 3.12
N LYS A 626 14.52 -3.95 3.28
CA LYS A 626 13.63 -4.46 4.32
C LYS A 626 14.22 -4.38 5.72
N ALA A 627 15.54 -4.33 5.86
CA ALA A 627 16.18 -4.20 7.17
C ALA A 627 16.07 -2.80 7.81
N ARG A 628 15.48 -1.81 7.12
CA ARG A 628 15.38 -0.45 7.65
C ARG A 628 14.45 -0.42 8.86
N ALA A 629 14.78 0.38 9.87
CA ALA A 629 13.98 0.51 11.07
C ALA A 629 12.55 1.04 10.79
N ALA A 630 12.40 1.86 9.74
CA ALA A 630 11.11 2.40 9.32
C ALA A 630 10.26 1.42 8.48
N ASP A 631 10.85 0.33 7.96
CA ASP A 631 10.09 -0.67 7.19
C ASP A 631 9.09 -1.34 8.11
N ARG A 632 7.88 -1.54 7.60
CA ARG A 632 6.77 -2.11 8.34
C ARG A 632 6.00 -3.06 7.45
N ASN A 633 5.36 -4.03 8.07
CA ASN A 633 4.49 -4.99 7.41
C ASN A 633 3.20 -5.13 8.21
N TRP A 634 2.12 -5.59 7.57
CA TRP A 634 0.84 -5.82 8.23
C TRP A 634 0.26 -7.17 7.85
N LEU A 635 -0.24 -7.87 8.86
CA LEU A 635 -0.63 -9.27 8.74
C LEU A 635 -1.93 -9.50 9.53
N ASP A 636 -2.77 -10.46 9.08
CA ASP A 636 -3.91 -10.95 9.89
C ASP A 636 -3.38 -11.37 11.28
N PRO A 637 -4.08 -11.07 12.39
CA PRO A 637 -3.61 -11.41 13.73
C PRO A 637 -3.31 -12.90 13.92
N ARG A 638 -3.93 -13.78 13.13
CA ARG A 638 -3.73 -15.25 13.11
C ARG A 638 -2.65 -15.68 12.13
N ALA A 639 -1.94 -14.74 11.50
CA ALA A 639 -0.84 -15.06 10.62
C ALA A 639 0.32 -15.64 11.43
N ARG A 640 0.98 -16.64 10.86
CA ARG A 640 2.15 -17.30 11.43
C ARG A 640 3.10 -17.59 10.29
N ASP A 641 4.33 -17.11 10.40
CA ASP A 641 5.36 -17.31 9.39
C ASP A 641 6.65 -17.86 10.01
N CYS A 642 7.45 -18.54 9.18
CA CYS A 642 8.76 -19.10 9.53
C CYS A 642 9.82 -18.03 9.79
N ASP A 643 9.52 -16.76 9.53
CA ASP A 643 10.35 -15.62 9.86
C ASP A 643 9.54 -14.57 10.63
N LEU A 644 8.49 -14.96 11.37
CA LEU A 644 7.67 -14.07 12.19
C LEU A 644 7.64 -14.53 13.65
N GLY A 645 8.12 -13.66 14.54
CA GLY A 645 8.23 -13.82 15.98
C GLY A 645 7.87 -12.52 16.70
N PHE A 646 8.48 -12.27 17.86
CA PHE A 646 8.19 -11.09 18.68
C PHE A 646 9.21 -10.87 19.81
N ARG A 647 9.15 -9.67 20.39
CA ARG A 647 9.80 -9.31 21.66
C ARG A 647 8.83 -8.55 22.56
N CYS A 648 9.10 -8.45 23.86
CA CYS A 648 8.23 -7.73 24.80
C CYS A 648 8.79 -6.37 25.22
N ALA A 649 7.91 -5.51 25.70
CA ALA A 649 8.22 -4.23 26.33
C ALA A 649 7.48 -4.06 27.66
N ARG A 650 7.97 -3.14 28.48
CA ARG A 650 7.42 -2.81 29.79
C ARG A 650 7.54 -1.30 30.03
N SER A 651 6.41 -0.66 30.31
CA SER A 651 6.40 0.73 30.78
C SER A 651 7.07 0.86 32.14
N HIS A 652 7.74 1.99 32.40
CA HIS A 652 8.30 2.32 33.71
C HIS A 652 7.22 2.48 34.79
#